data_AF-A0A970XM35-F1
#
_entry.id   AF-A0A970XM35-F1
#
_cell.length_a   1.000
_cell.length_b   1.000
_cell.length_c   1.000
_cell.angle_alpha   90.00
_cell.angle_beta   90.00
_cell.angle_gamma   90.00
#
_symmetry.space_group_name_H-M   'P 1'
#
loop_
_entity.id
_entity.type
_entity.pdbx_description
1 polymer ?
#
loop_
_entity_poly.entity_id
_entity_poly.type
_entity_poly.pdbx_seq_one_letter_code
_entity_poly.pdbx_strand_id
1 'polypeptide(L)'
;MKKTGLITIILVIFVAALVLSLQGCGENLVATAEVTQIQVKDTTVYLAPEGDAREFQLEPIVYPFDAKNKGVYYKHVNTEDRDYLNISMDGLLFARALKVDEYGNNIPIPIRLISADNPTVSVQVQVIIESVPVENLFFKDSNMEIQLHEGPVQLDPIFKPSHALKGRTLTYRTGNSDIATVSRTGVVTPRSIGVVDIWAVSRPEGSKVEITAHVIISITYAPLNYRLDMITTTSALNQIVGSPDVLSFVLNRLDNVCDPAPRITWYVNNTPINTVGVKDNPVLNYVPGNLPSGKYRIVAKLENSSQIQVLESSEINVYYPLENFNIDVWNSDTTFATGDILLIGATYADSVFPPESYKWEITTPSGREILFRRSTGAMSPIADLEYIFKESGTYTMKAMAVVKGISSGVYSNTLSLSVSTASYGTDIFGLSLEGRKVGTSYYPYISWDPLPYNTSYRVEIKKGNPGSETYFSYDSTNPDHEDNFEKNGMYIDIERANFNESFSYRVKGGRYNWSEWKAYQGGTISTLVYPYFDEILPGFNSYISSIEDFGKLLNYFAIFRPEETLKTGTNTYTFDLMIPIIADNLPEGVYTKGAATEPSSSDAGIINLYDLIAYTMATYVESTSYGVYWGTIQVRGGRNQFSLLLNTSDSPTSFEEDIPYTELDYITHYAAIPRGELETLPIDSMTEECEVSTSNELFWAAINGYKPVPVEGSSAEEIYRIARKVLYTIISSGMSDEQKVHAIYDWLSENVGYNHSLLDATQGGGTYDSTSDSFFMEGVFRGVIDEQGNVTEILRGTAVCDGISKAMSLLLSMEGINNYKLTGLLTGATQIGHAWNKVMIDGRWYVVDPTWASDTVEATWEGQSGIYEMLAHKYLFITDEEAASSRNVYGVYPESEQEPYPGGFEENISVDPEYDSLIDSDEEISYYLSTYMPTELGSEEDLWGEIRLSEEYLTDLHERYNETHDPIPYELFLYHQEYVAYITDIENQVISGYTNKSLDILHSGIYFYVRIYSTSP
;
A
#
# COMPACT_ATOMS: atom_id res chain seq x y z
N MET A 1 48.08 -9.22 -60.55
CA MET A 1 48.66 -10.16 -59.58
C MET A 1 49.55 -9.42 -58.60
N LYS A 2 49.14 -9.42 -57.33
CA LYS A 2 49.96 -9.47 -56.10
C LYS A 2 51.04 -8.41 -55.83
N LYS A 3 50.84 -7.80 -54.65
CA LYS A 3 51.82 -7.46 -53.59
C LYS A 3 52.68 -6.22 -53.80
N THR A 4 52.38 -5.18 -53.02
CA THR A 4 53.16 -4.59 -51.89
C THR A 4 52.70 -3.13 -51.75
N GLY A 5 52.16 -2.63 -50.64
CA GLY A 5 52.25 -3.07 -49.24
C GLY A 5 53.40 -2.32 -48.55
N LEU A 6 53.02 -1.51 -47.55
CA LEU A 6 53.85 -0.87 -46.51
C LEU A 6 54.53 0.47 -46.84
N ILE A 7 54.44 1.35 -45.84
CA ILE A 7 55.12 2.66 -45.63
C ILE A 7 54.32 3.87 -46.14
N THR A 8 53.30 4.29 -45.39
CA THR A 8 53.14 5.65 -44.80
C THR A 8 51.90 5.65 -43.87
N ILE A 9 51.88 4.74 -42.88
CA ILE A 9 51.03 4.81 -41.68
C ILE A 9 51.95 4.47 -40.50
N ILE A 10 52.92 5.35 -40.24
CA ILE A 10 53.75 5.32 -39.03
C ILE A 10 53.94 6.79 -38.65
N LEU A 11 52.90 7.41 -38.08
CA LEU A 11 53.05 8.61 -37.25
C LEU A 11 51.85 8.89 -36.33
N VAL A 12 50.71 8.21 -36.49
CA VAL A 12 49.51 8.45 -35.64
C VAL A 12 49.29 7.36 -34.57
N ILE A 13 50.00 6.22 -34.63
CA ILE A 13 49.82 5.10 -33.67
C ILE A 13 50.73 5.20 -32.43
N PHE A 14 51.66 6.16 -32.35
CA PHE A 14 52.58 6.26 -31.19
C PHE A 14 52.14 7.20 -30.06
N VAL A 15 50.94 7.80 -30.12
CA VAL A 15 50.43 8.69 -29.04
C VAL A 15 49.28 8.05 -28.23
N ALA A 16 48.74 6.89 -28.63
CA ALA A 16 47.59 6.27 -27.95
C ALA A 16 47.88 4.93 -27.24
N ALA A 17 49.15 4.55 -27.05
CA ALA A 17 49.53 3.27 -26.43
C ALA A 17 50.53 3.42 -25.27
N LEU A 18 50.34 4.44 -24.42
CA LEU A 18 51.06 4.53 -23.15
C LEU A 18 50.25 5.19 -22.02
N VAL A 19 48.97 4.84 -21.87
CA VAL A 19 48.24 4.96 -20.60
C VAL A 19 47.29 3.78 -20.50
N LEU A 20 47.82 2.61 -20.13
CA LEU A 20 47.13 1.48 -19.47
C LEU A 20 48.04 0.24 -19.53
N SER A 21 49.05 0.21 -18.66
CA SER A 21 49.45 -0.99 -17.91
C SER A 21 50.78 -0.71 -17.21
N LEU A 22 50.72 -0.58 -15.88
CA LEU A 22 51.69 -1.05 -14.87
C LEU A 22 51.67 -0.11 -13.67
N GLN A 23 50.84 -0.45 -12.68
CA GLN A 23 51.18 -0.17 -11.28
C GLN A 23 52.43 -0.97 -10.93
N GLY A 24 53.42 -0.32 -10.30
CA GLY A 24 54.53 -1.01 -9.65
C GLY A 24 55.80 -0.18 -9.52
N CYS A 25 55.97 0.47 -8.36
CA CYS A 25 57.22 0.82 -7.67
C CYS A 25 58.38 1.53 -8.41
N GLY A 26 58.81 2.68 -7.86
CA GLY A 26 60.23 2.98 -7.61
C GLY A 26 60.95 4.00 -8.50
N GLU A 27 61.29 5.15 -7.89
CA GLU A 27 62.51 5.97 -8.03
C GLU A 27 62.97 6.59 -9.39
N ASN A 28 63.08 7.93 -9.36
CA ASN A 28 64.10 8.79 -9.98
C ASN A 28 64.90 8.30 -11.21
N LEU A 29 64.59 8.84 -12.40
CA LEU A 29 65.55 8.96 -13.51
C LEU A 29 65.60 10.42 -14.01
N VAL A 30 66.68 11.11 -13.68
CA VAL A 30 67.03 12.43 -14.20
C VAL A 30 67.63 12.24 -15.59
N ALA A 31 67.08 12.89 -16.63
CA ALA A 31 67.61 12.83 -18.00
C ALA A 31 69.01 13.48 -18.10
N THR A 32 70.01 12.73 -18.59
CA THR A 32 71.43 13.15 -18.65
C THR A 32 72.02 13.21 -20.06
N ALA A 33 71.26 12.96 -21.12
CA ALA A 33 71.79 12.88 -22.48
C ALA A 33 71.97 14.25 -23.17
N GLU A 34 73.13 14.48 -23.78
CA GLU A 34 73.43 15.65 -24.62
C GLU A 34 72.95 15.44 -26.07
N VAL A 35 72.62 16.53 -26.77
CA VAL A 35 72.25 16.50 -28.20
C VAL A 35 73.41 16.02 -29.08
N THR A 36 73.13 15.06 -29.97
CA THR A 36 74.12 14.47 -30.91
C THR A 36 73.82 14.76 -32.38
N GLN A 37 72.57 15.06 -32.75
CA GLN A 37 72.18 15.35 -34.14
C GLN A 37 70.99 16.31 -34.23
N ILE A 38 70.99 17.18 -35.25
CA ILE A 38 69.83 17.96 -35.69
C ILE A 38 69.46 17.53 -37.10
N GLN A 39 68.19 17.24 -37.33
CA GLN A 39 67.64 16.90 -38.64
C GLN A 39 66.56 17.91 -39.03
N VAL A 40 66.54 18.30 -40.30
CA VAL A 40 65.49 19.14 -40.90
C VAL A 40 64.88 18.39 -42.07
N LYS A 41 63.57 18.59 -42.31
CA LYS A 41 62.83 17.93 -43.37
C LYS A 41 63.38 18.28 -44.76
N ASP A 42 63.58 19.58 -45.00
CA ASP A 42 64.06 20.12 -46.26
C ASP A 42 65.35 20.91 -46.03
N THR A 43 66.43 20.52 -46.72
CA THR A 43 67.73 21.25 -46.65
C THR A 43 67.76 22.46 -47.58
N THR A 44 66.76 22.61 -48.45
CA THR A 44 66.52 23.80 -49.28
C THR A 44 65.08 24.25 -49.10
N VAL A 45 64.86 25.49 -48.67
CA VAL A 45 63.55 26.11 -48.48
C VAL A 45 63.37 27.19 -49.53
N TYR A 46 62.22 27.19 -50.21
CA TYR A 46 61.87 28.22 -51.19
C TYR A 46 60.82 29.15 -50.60
N LEU A 47 61.08 30.46 -50.68
CA LEU A 47 60.19 31.51 -50.22
C LEU A 47 59.81 32.44 -51.36
N ALA A 48 58.63 33.04 -51.24
CA ALA A 48 58.22 34.15 -52.07
C ALA A 48 58.77 35.48 -51.52
N PRO A 49 59.04 36.51 -52.34
CA PRO A 49 59.43 37.83 -51.84
C PRO A 49 58.31 38.58 -51.10
N GLU A 50 57.05 38.17 -51.27
CA GLU A 50 55.85 38.81 -50.71
C GLU A 50 54.69 37.80 -50.57
N GLY A 51 53.59 38.18 -49.93
CA GLY A 51 52.42 37.31 -49.70
C GLY A 51 52.65 36.22 -48.64
N ASP A 52 51.66 35.33 -48.46
CA ASP A 52 51.65 34.34 -47.37
C ASP A 52 52.83 33.36 -47.41
N ALA A 53 53.35 33.08 -48.61
CA ALA A 53 54.51 32.19 -48.80
C ALA A 53 55.88 32.88 -48.64
N ARG A 54 55.90 34.13 -48.14
CA ARG A 54 57.14 34.83 -47.77
C ARG A 54 57.72 34.37 -46.43
N GLU A 55 56.91 33.62 -45.67
CA GLU A 55 57.23 33.13 -44.33
C GLU A 55 57.29 31.59 -44.34
N PHE A 56 58.22 31.01 -43.60
CA PHE A 56 58.31 29.56 -43.41
C PHE A 56 58.89 29.23 -42.04
N GLN A 57 58.19 28.40 -41.27
CA GLN A 57 58.65 27.93 -39.97
C GLN A 57 59.58 26.73 -40.15
N LEU A 58 60.82 26.85 -39.68
CA LEU A 58 61.70 25.69 -39.58
C LEU A 58 61.28 24.80 -38.40
N GLU A 59 61.21 23.50 -38.63
CA GLU A 59 60.90 22.49 -37.62
C GLU A 59 62.06 21.49 -37.50
N PRO A 60 63.16 21.85 -36.81
CA PRO A 60 64.26 20.93 -36.58
C PRO A 60 63.89 19.84 -35.58
N ILE A 61 64.22 18.59 -35.90
CA ILE A 61 64.13 17.45 -35.00
C ILE A 61 65.50 17.24 -34.36
N VAL A 62 65.53 17.19 -33.03
CA VAL A 62 66.75 17.05 -32.25
C VAL A 62 66.84 15.64 -31.66
N TYR A 63 68.01 15.01 -31.81
CA TYR A 63 68.29 13.67 -31.31
C TYR A 63 69.42 13.67 -30.26
N PRO A 64 69.34 12.79 -29.24
CA PRO A 64 68.24 11.84 -29.00
C PRO A 64 66.97 12.55 -28.48
N PHE A 65 65.80 11.90 -28.63
CA PHE A 65 64.51 12.50 -28.28
C PHE A 65 64.34 12.81 -26.79
N ASP A 66 65.22 12.32 -25.93
CA ASP A 66 65.26 12.54 -24.48
C ASP A 66 66.36 13.51 -24.03
N ALA A 67 67.01 14.22 -24.97
CA ALA A 67 68.06 15.19 -24.65
C ALA A 67 67.59 16.28 -23.68
N LYS A 68 68.49 16.68 -22.76
CA LYS A 68 68.20 17.60 -21.65
C LYS A 68 67.78 19.00 -22.11
N ASN A 69 68.44 19.55 -23.13
CA ASN A 69 68.09 20.83 -23.73
C ASN A 69 67.98 20.67 -25.25
N LYS A 70 66.75 20.77 -25.76
CA LYS A 70 66.46 20.63 -27.19
C LYS A 70 66.46 21.95 -27.95
N GLY A 71 66.92 23.04 -27.32
CA GLY A 71 67.00 24.35 -27.93
C GLY A 71 67.90 24.34 -29.17
N VAL A 72 67.51 25.07 -30.21
CA VAL A 72 68.27 25.27 -31.44
C VAL A 72 68.40 26.76 -31.70
N TYR A 73 69.63 27.23 -31.91
CA TYR A 73 69.92 28.60 -32.30
C TYR A 73 70.04 28.70 -33.82
N TYR A 74 69.39 29.71 -34.40
CA TYR A 74 69.39 29.98 -35.82
C TYR A 74 70.32 31.16 -36.11
N LYS A 75 71.22 31.00 -37.08
CA LYS A 75 72.18 32.05 -37.44
C LYS A 75 72.40 32.12 -38.93
N HIS A 76 72.40 33.33 -39.48
CA HIS A 76 72.94 33.56 -40.83
C HIS A 76 74.41 33.16 -40.89
N VAL A 77 74.79 32.44 -41.95
CA VAL A 77 76.21 32.14 -42.19
C VAL A 77 76.95 33.40 -42.62
N ASN A 78 76.34 34.26 -43.46
CA ASN A 78 76.90 35.56 -43.85
C ASN A 78 76.05 36.71 -43.31
N THR A 79 76.68 37.74 -42.74
CA THR A 79 75.98 38.88 -42.13
C THR A 79 75.23 39.75 -43.14
N GLU A 80 75.69 39.80 -44.39
CA GLU A 80 75.09 40.57 -45.50
C GLU A 80 73.72 39.98 -45.93
N ASP A 81 73.44 38.72 -45.58
CA ASP A 81 72.19 38.05 -45.96
C ASP A 81 70.96 38.55 -45.19
N ARG A 82 71.17 39.35 -44.14
CA ARG A 82 70.10 39.94 -43.31
C ARG A 82 69.22 40.95 -44.03
N ASP A 83 69.73 41.53 -45.12
CA ASP A 83 68.95 42.45 -45.95
C ASP A 83 67.86 41.73 -46.75
N TYR A 84 68.05 40.43 -47.02
CA TYR A 84 67.17 39.62 -47.87
C TYR A 84 66.29 38.67 -47.07
N LEU A 85 66.76 38.20 -45.91
CA LEU A 85 66.06 37.22 -45.10
C LEU A 85 66.22 37.57 -43.62
N ASN A 86 65.12 37.51 -42.87
CA ASN A 86 65.13 37.60 -41.42
C ASN A 86 64.84 36.23 -40.82
N ILE A 87 65.40 35.98 -39.63
CA ILE A 87 65.21 34.73 -38.89
C ILE A 87 64.90 35.08 -37.45
N SER A 88 63.76 34.63 -36.94
CA SER A 88 63.39 34.80 -35.54
C SER A 88 64.14 33.81 -34.63
N MET A 89 64.03 34.02 -33.31
CA MET A 89 64.68 33.14 -32.32
C MET A 89 64.11 31.72 -32.29
N ASP A 90 62.85 31.54 -32.70
CA ASP A 90 62.14 30.28 -32.80
C ASP A 90 62.21 29.63 -34.19
N GLY A 91 62.91 30.24 -35.16
CA GLY A 91 63.19 29.64 -36.46
C GLY A 91 62.22 29.98 -37.59
N LEU A 92 61.38 31.01 -37.42
CA LEU A 92 60.57 31.57 -38.50
C LEU A 92 61.48 32.33 -39.47
N LEU A 93 61.48 31.88 -40.71
CA LEU A 93 62.12 32.53 -41.85
C LEU A 93 61.16 33.55 -42.44
N PHE A 94 61.63 34.77 -42.68
CA PHE A 94 60.84 35.84 -43.29
C PHE A 94 61.64 36.49 -44.42
N ALA A 95 61.21 36.29 -45.67
CA ALA A 95 61.81 36.91 -46.84
C ALA A 95 61.53 38.43 -46.85
N ARG A 96 62.57 39.23 -47.08
CA ARG A 96 62.51 40.70 -47.18
C ARG A 96 62.67 41.20 -48.61
N ALA A 97 63.52 40.54 -49.39
CA ALA A 97 63.82 40.93 -50.77
C ALA A 97 64.38 39.73 -51.54
N LEU A 98 64.29 39.79 -52.88
CA LEU A 98 64.97 38.83 -53.76
C LEU A 98 66.49 38.99 -53.65
N LYS A 99 67.20 37.87 -53.51
CA LYS A 99 68.66 37.84 -53.58
C LYS A 99 69.10 37.19 -54.89
N VAL A 100 69.62 38.00 -55.81
CA VAL A 100 70.01 37.56 -57.15
C VAL A 100 71.43 38.00 -57.51
N ASP A 101 72.07 37.30 -58.44
CA ASP A 101 73.34 37.71 -59.04
C ASP A 101 73.15 38.79 -60.13
N GLU A 102 74.24 39.23 -60.73
CA GLU A 102 74.24 40.25 -61.80
C GLU A 102 73.48 39.83 -63.07
N TYR A 103 73.16 38.54 -63.22
CA TYR A 103 72.40 37.97 -64.33
C TYR A 103 70.93 37.66 -63.97
N GLY A 104 70.52 37.91 -62.73
CA GLY A 104 69.17 37.64 -62.24
C GLY A 104 68.94 36.20 -61.77
N ASN A 105 69.99 35.39 -61.57
CA ASN A 105 69.84 34.06 -60.98
C ASN A 105 69.74 34.14 -59.45
N ASN A 106 68.87 33.34 -58.84
CA ASN A 106 68.68 33.33 -57.39
C ASN A 106 69.96 32.85 -56.67
N ILE A 107 70.41 33.61 -55.67
CA ILE A 107 71.54 33.25 -54.83
C ILE A 107 71.00 32.63 -53.53
N PRO A 108 71.34 31.37 -53.21
CA PRO A 108 70.95 30.75 -51.95
C PRO A 108 71.48 31.50 -50.72
N ILE A 109 70.64 31.59 -49.68
CA ILE A 109 70.95 32.17 -48.38
C ILE A 109 71.18 31.04 -47.37
N PRO A 110 72.44 30.78 -46.97
CA PRO A 110 72.75 29.73 -46.01
C PRO A 110 72.43 30.16 -44.57
N ILE A 111 71.64 29.33 -43.88
CA ILE A 111 71.33 29.44 -42.45
C ILE A 111 71.91 28.24 -41.72
N ARG A 112 72.57 28.48 -40.59
CA ARG A 112 73.06 27.44 -39.70
C ARG A 112 72.18 27.32 -38.47
N LEU A 113 71.71 26.10 -38.21
CA LEU A 113 71.00 25.69 -37.00
C LEU A 113 72.01 25.00 -36.08
N ILE A 114 72.15 25.47 -34.84
CA ILE A 114 73.16 25.00 -33.89
C ILE A 114 72.46 24.54 -32.62
N SER A 115 72.81 23.37 -32.08
CA SER A 115 72.24 22.92 -30.81
C SER A 115 72.65 23.86 -29.66
N ALA A 116 71.69 24.21 -28.81
CA ALA A 116 71.94 25.00 -27.61
C ALA A 116 72.66 24.21 -26.51
N ASP A 117 72.57 22.88 -26.57
CA ASP A 117 73.13 21.95 -25.59
C ASP A 117 74.54 21.50 -25.98
N ASN A 118 74.76 21.24 -27.28
CA ASN A 118 76.06 20.89 -27.83
C ASN A 118 76.38 21.74 -29.08
N PRO A 119 77.09 22.88 -28.94
CA PRO A 119 77.36 23.81 -30.04
C PRO A 119 78.18 23.23 -31.21
N THR A 120 78.75 22.03 -31.08
CA THR A 120 79.45 21.35 -32.19
C THR A 120 78.47 20.67 -33.15
N VAL A 121 77.24 20.40 -32.73
CA VAL A 121 76.18 19.81 -33.56
C VAL A 121 75.44 20.92 -34.29
N SER A 122 75.54 20.95 -35.61
CA SER A 122 74.82 21.91 -36.45
C SER A 122 74.42 21.35 -37.81
N VAL A 123 73.38 21.92 -38.41
CA VAL A 123 72.93 21.64 -39.78
C VAL A 123 72.74 22.94 -40.54
N GLN A 124 72.96 22.93 -41.86
CA GLN A 124 72.79 24.10 -42.71
C GLN A 124 71.59 23.92 -43.65
N VAL A 125 70.74 24.94 -43.72
CA VAL A 125 69.61 25.05 -44.64
C VAL A 125 69.90 26.16 -45.64
N GLN A 126 69.59 25.93 -46.91
CA GLN A 126 69.67 26.92 -47.97
C GLN A 126 68.29 27.54 -48.21
N VAL A 127 68.18 28.86 -48.20
CA VAL A 127 66.92 29.56 -48.49
C VAL A 127 67.02 30.26 -49.82
N ILE A 128 66.11 29.95 -50.74
CA ILE A 128 66.02 30.58 -52.06
C ILE A 128 64.75 31.42 -52.08
N ILE A 129 64.88 32.72 -52.28
CA ILE A 129 63.75 33.63 -52.39
C ILE A 129 63.52 33.90 -53.87
N GLU A 130 62.36 33.52 -54.40
CA GLU A 130 62.06 33.61 -55.82
C GLU A 130 60.60 33.96 -56.12
N SER A 131 60.35 34.51 -57.32
CA SER A 131 59.01 34.84 -57.80
C SER A 131 58.64 33.94 -58.98
N VAL A 132 57.91 32.85 -58.70
CA VAL A 132 57.52 31.83 -59.69
C VAL A 132 56.00 31.79 -59.94
N PRO A 133 55.56 31.42 -61.16
CA PRO A 133 54.14 31.19 -61.45
C PRO A 133 53.64 29.84 -60.91
N VAL A 134 52.32 29.72 -60.72
CA VAL A 134 51.68 28.43 -60.40
C VAL A 134 51.87 27.49 -61.60
N GLU A 135 52.31 26.27 -61.35
CA GLU A 135 52.49 25.23 -62.36
C GLU A 135 51.39 24.16 -62.29
N ASN A 136 50.91 23.86 -61.10
CA ASN A 136 49.88 22.85 -60.88
C ASN A 136 48.93 23.24 -59.73
N LEU A 137 47.70 22.77 -59.81
CA LEU A 137 46.62 23.00 -58.85
C LEU A 137 45.89 21.68 -58.60
N PHE A 138 45.65 21.30 -57.36
CA PHE A 138 44.89 20.10 -57.01
C PHE A 138 44.17 20.26 -55.67
N PHE A 139 43.16 19.44 -55.44
CA PHE A 139 42.52 19.31 -54.13
C PHE A 139 43.12 18.14 -53.37
N LYS A 140 43.11 18.20 -52.03
CA LYS A 140 43.57 17.10 -51.17
C LYS A 140 42.74 15.83 -51.41
N ASP A 141 41.43 15.99 -51.49
CA ASP A 141 40.47 14.92 -51.74
C ASP A 141 39.81 15.14 -53.11
N SER A 142 39.77 14.09 -53.93
CA SER A 142 39.15 14.15 -55.27
C SER A 142 37.64 14.00 -55.24
N ASN A 143 37.09 13.49 -54.14
CA ASN A 143 35.66 13.29 -53.89
C ASN A 143 35.31 13.83 -52.49
N MET A 144 34.18 14.49 -52.37
CA MET A 144 33.65 15.04 -51.12
C MET A 144 32.17 14.70 -51.02
N GLU A 145 31.71 14.37 -49.81
CA GLU A 145 30.30 14.16 -49.50
C GLU A 145 29.81 15.27 -48.59
N ILE A 146 28.65 15.85 -48.89
CA ILE A 146 28.04 16.97 -48.14
C ILE A 146 26.56 16.67 -47.97
N GLN A 147 25.96 16.98 -46.82
CA GLN A 147 24.51 16.78 -46.65
C GLN A 147 23.72 17.99 -47.18
N LEU A 148 22.54 17.75 -47.77
CA LEU A 148 21.73 18.79 -48.42
C LEU A 148 21.38 19.99 -47.52
N HIS A 149 21.27 19.76 -46.20
CA HIS A 149 20.94 20.76 -45.19
C HIS A 149 22.13 21.17 -44.31
N GLU A 150 23.33 20.71 -44.65
CA GLU A 150 24.56 21.15 -44.01
C GLU A 150 24.94 22.55 -44.51
N GLY A 151 25.66 23.33 -43.67
CA GLY A 151 26.11 24.66 -44.03
C GLY A 151 27.07 24.66 -45.24
N PRO A 152 27.29 25.83 -45.89
CA PRO A 152 28.20 25.93 -47.03
C PRO A 152 29.63 25.49 -46.70
N VAL A 153 30.30 24.78 -47.61
CA VAL A 153 31.65 24.20 -47.42
C VAL A 153 32.68 24.97 -48.23
N GLN A 154 33.79 25.38 -47.61
CA GLN A 154 34.90 26.07 -48.29
C GLN A 154 35.83 25.06 -48.99
N LEU A 155 36.14 25.30 -50.27
CA LEU A 155 37.15 24.54 -50.99
C LEU A 155 38.55 25.14 -50.81
N ASP A 156 39.52 24.29 -50.46
CA ASP A 156 40.92 24.67 -50.24
C ASP A 156 41.86 24.02 -51.29
N PRO A 157 42.04 24.64 -52.47
CA PRO A 157 42.94 24.15 -53.49
C PRO A 157 44.41 24.39 -53.13
N ILE A 158 45.26 23.42 -53.46
CA ILE A 158 46.70 23.42 -53.17
C ILE A 158 47.47 23.83 -54.43
N PHE A 159 48.27 24.89 -54.31
CA PHE A 159 49.14 25.38 -55.38
C PHE A 159 50.50 24.68 -55.37
N LYS A 160 51.03 24.33 -56.55
CA LYS A 160 52.41 23.85 -56.73
C LYS A 160 53.15 24.68 -57.78
N PRO A 161 54.39 25.12 -57.52
CA PRO A 161 55.04 25.08 -56.19
C PRO A 161 54.28 25.96 -55.17
N SER A 162 54.40 25.65 -53.87
CA SER A 162 53.57 26.27 -52.82
C SER A 162 53.81 27.78 -52.69
N HIS A 163 55.03 28.23 -52.98
CA HIS A 163 55.47 29.63 -52.96
C HIS A 163 55.21 30.39 -54.26
N ALA A 164 54.50 29.81 -55.22
CA ALA A 164 54.10 30.52 -56.43
C ALA A 164 53.21 31.73 -56.11
N LEU A 165 53.58 32.90 -56.63
CA LEU A 165 52.84 34.16 -56.44
C LEU A 165 51.96 34.52 -57.64
N LYS A 166 52.40 34.18 -58.86
CA LYS A 166 51.68 34.56 -60.08
C LYS A 166 50.65 33.49 -60.42
N GLY A 167 49.37 33.87 -60.50
CA GLY A 167 48.27 32.96 -60.81
C GLY A 167 47.51 32.39 -59.61
N ARG A 168 47.64 32.96 -58.40
CA ARG A 168 46.88 32.49 -57.22
C ARG A 168 45.40 32.89 -57.21
N THR A 169 45.00 33.88 -58.02
CA THR A 169 43.58 34.25 -58.15
C THR A 169 42.84 33.17 -58.94
N LEU A 170 41.89 32.51 -58.28
CA LEU A 170 41.12 31.41 -58.85
C LEU A 170 39.76 31.87 -59.35
N THR A 171 39.27 31.21 -60.40
CA THR A 171 37.87 31.24 -60.79
C THR A 171 37.27 29.85 -60.57
N TYR A 172 36.11 29.79 -59.91
CA TYR A 172 35.41 28.54 -59.66
C TYR A 172 34.23 28.39 -60.63
N ARG A 173 33.93 27.15 -61.03
CA ARG A 173 32.74 26.79 -61.81
C ARG A 173 32.13 25.50 -61.29
N THR A 174 30.79 25.43 -61.26
CA THR A 174 30.01 24.23 -60.96
C THR A 174 29.52 23.58 -62.26
N GLY A 175 29.45 22.26 -62.30
CA GLY A 175 28.93 21.49 -63.43
C GLY A 175 27.41 21.49 -63.51
N ASN A 176 26.74 21.72 -62.37
CA ASN A 176 25.29 21.82 -62.29
C ASN A 176 24.86 22.68 -61.10
N SER A 177 24.40 23.91 -61.39
CA SER A 177 23.95 24.85 -60.37
C SER A 177 22.64 24.48 -59.68
N ASP A 178 21.89 23.51 -60.21
CA ASP A 178 20.67 23.01 -59.58
C ASP A 178 21.01 22.06 -58.42
N ILE A 179 22.16 21.37 -58.49
CA ILE A 179 22.67 20.46 -57.46
C ILE A 179 23.50 21.21 -56.41
N ALA A 180 24.50 22.00 -56.85
CA ALA A 180 25.28 22.86 -55.95
C ALA A 180 25.81 24.11 -56.65
N THR A 181 25.87 25.22 -55.91
CA THR A 181 26.51 26.46 -56.38
C THR A 181 27.89 26.65 -55.75
N VAL A 182 28.78 27.37 -56.41
CA VAL A 182 30.10 27.74 -55.86
C VAL A 182 30.32 29.24 -55.97
N SER A 183 30.77 29.87 -54.87
CA SER A 183 31.04 31.30 -54.80
C SER A 183 32.37 31.67 -55.49
N ARG A 184 32.62 32.98 -55.66
CA ARG A 184 33.92 33.48 -56.19
C ARG A 184 35.11 33.14 -55.29
N THR A 185 34.87 32.87 -54.00
CA THR A 185 35.92 32.49 -53.03
C THR A 185 36.04 30.99 -52.86
N GLY A 186 35.25 30.18 -53.57
CA GLY A 186 35.30 28.71 -53.49
C GLY A 186 34.37 28.10 -52.43
N VAL A 187 33.38 28.83 -51.94
CA VAL A 187 32.37 28.29 -51.01
C VAL A 187 31.28 27.57 -51.79
N VAL A 188 31.07 26.29 -51.51
CA VAL A 188 30.05 25.43 -52.11
C VAL A 188 28.79 25.45 -51.27
N THR A 189 27.63 25.65 -51.90
CA THR A 189 26.32 25.63 -51.25
C THR A 189 25.43 24.56 -51.91
N PRO A 190 25.05 23.49 -51.17
CA PRO A 190 24.11 22.47 -51.63
C PRO A 190 22.74 23.04 -52.00
N ARG A 191 22.06 22.44 -52.99
CA ARG A 191 20.71 22.83 -53.42
C ARG A 191 19.77 21.66 -53.66
N SER A 192 20.27 20.53 -54.18
CA SER A 192 19.49 19.29 -54.30
C SER A 192 20.38 18.07 -54.17
N ILE A 193 19.79 16.91 -53.86
CA ILE A 193 20.46 15.61 -53.90
C ILE A 193 21.03 15.36 -55.30
N GLY A 194 22.25 14.83 -55.36
CA GLY A 194 22.91 14.50 -56.61
C GLY A 194 24.42 14.64 -56.56
N VAL A 195 25.08 14.31 -57.67
CA VAL A 195 26.54 14.40 -57.81
C VAL A 195 26.87 15.53 -58.77
N VAL A 196 27.82 16.39 -58.41
CA VAL A 196 28.25 17.53 -59.23
C VAL A 196 29.76 17.74 -59.19
N ASP A 197 30.31 18.06 -60.34
CA ASP A 197 31.71 18.41 -60.53
C ASP A 197 31.94 19.91 -60.24
N ILE A 198 33.00 20.24 -59.49
CA ILE A 198 33.44 21.62 -59.27
C ILE A 198 34.90 21.78 -59.69
N TRP A 199 35.18 22.84 -60.45
CA TRP A 199 36.53 23.16 -60.91
C TRP A 199 37.03 24.48 -60.32
N ALA A 200 38.28 24.48 -59.88
CA ALA A 200 39.05 25.69 -59.61
C ALA A 200 40.04 25.93 -60.77
N VAL A 201 40.06 27.15 -61.32
CA VAL A 201 40.83 27.51 -62.50
C VAL A 201 41.77 28.66 -62.18
N SER A 202 43.07 28.43 -62.39
CA SER A 202 44.14 29.44 -62.31
C SER A 202 44.59 29.86 -63.71
N ARG A 203 44.83 31.16 -63.90
CA ARG A 203 45.42 31.74 -65.11
C ARG A 203 46.62 32.62 -64.74
N PRO A 204 47.84 32.07 -64.63
CA PRO A 204 49.04 32.86 -64.37
C PRO A 204 49.29 33.91 -65.45
N GLU A 205 49.66 35.12 -65.03
CA GLU A 205 49.89 36.27 -65.91
C GLU A 205 50.95 35.95 -66.98
N GLY A 206 50.59 36.10 -68.27
CA GLY A 206 51.46 35.79 -69.41
C GLY A 206 51.36 34.34 -69.95
N SER A 207 50.66 33.43 -69.26
CA SER A 207 50.39 32.07 -69.76
C SER A 207 49.11 32.02 -70.61
N LYS A 208 49.14 31.25 -71.71
CA LYS A 208 47.94 30.91 -72.51
C LYS A 208 47.28 29.59 -72.09
N VAL A 209 47.84 28.89 -71.10
CA VAL A 209 47.36 27.59 -70.62
C VAL A 209 46.67 27.76 -69.28
N GLU A 210 45.43 27.27 -69.17
CA GLU A 210 44.69 27.21 -67.91
C GLU A 210 45.17 26.04 -67.06
N ILE A 211 45.34 26.27 -65.77
CA ILE A 211 45.65 25.22 -64.79
C ILE A 211 44.37 24.97 -63.99
N THR A 212 43.88 23.72 -64.01
CA THR A 212 42.59 23.37 -63.41
C THR A 212 42.72 22.26 -62.38
N ALA A 213 42.07 22.43 -61.23
CA ALA A 213 41.80 21.38 -60.28
C ALA A 213 40.31 21.00 -60.31
N HIS A 214 40.00 19.75 -60.01
CA HIS A 214 38.66 19.19 -60.10
C HIS A 214 38.32 18.38 -58.84
N VAL A 215 37.11 18.55 -58.30
CA VAL A 215 36.57 17.77 -57.18
C VAL A 215 35.12 17.36 -57.49
N ILE A 216 34.78 16.11 -57.18
CA ILE A 216 33.41 15.58 -57.28
C ILE A 216 32.72 15.74 -55.93
N ILE A 217 31.54 16.35 -55.92
CA ILE A 217 30.74 16.55 -54.71
C ILE A 217 29.46 15.72 -54.80
N SER A 218 29.26 14.82 -53.85
CA SER A 218 28.04 14.03 -53.68
C SER A 218 27.18 14.65 -52.57
N ILE A 219 25.95 15.06 -52.91
CA ILE A 219 24.99 15.61 -51.96
C ILE A 219 23.95 14.56 -51.60
N THR A 220 23.87 14.19 -50.32
CA THR A 220 22.99 13.14 -49.77
C THR A 220 22.10 13.68 -48.63
N TYR A 221 21.07 12.93 -48.23
CA TYR A 221 20.31 13.22 -47.01
C TYR A 221 21.10 12.77 -45.77
N ALA A 222 20.77 13.32 -44.61
CA ALA A 222 21.26 12.78 -43.35
C ALA A 222 20.74 11.35 -43.10
N PRO A 223 21.38 10.57 -42.22
CA PRO A 223 20.94 9.21 -41.94
C PRO A 223 19.49 9.08 -41.50
N LEU A 224 18.82 7.96 -41.84
CA LEU A 224 17.45 7.68 -41.39
C LEU A 224 17.35 7.78 -39.86
N ASN A 225 16.39 8.56 -39.37
CA ASN A 225 16.16 8.77 -37.94
C ASN A 225 14.65 8.78 -37.66
N TYR A 226 14.08 7.57 -37.58
CA TYR A 226 12.68 7.33 -37.27
C TYR A 226 12.52 6.59 -35.93
N ARG A 227 11.36 6.76 -35.29
CA ARG A 227 10.89 5.98 -34.14
C ARG A 227 9.60 5.26 -34.49
N LEU A 228 9.40 4.08 -33.91
CA LEU A 228 8.16 3.32 -34.00
C LEU A 228 7.36 3.52 -32.71
N ASP A 229 6.16 4.09 -32.82
CA ASP A 229 5.25 4.29 -31.69
C ASP A 229 3.99 3.44 -31.87
N MET A 230 3.42 2.97 -30.76
CA MET A 230 2.11 2.32 -30.73
C MET A 230 1.03 3.34 -30.37
N ILE A 231 -0.11 3.29 -31.06
CA ILE A 231 -1.23 4.24 -30.88
C ILE A 231 -2.40 3.60 -30.11
N THR A 232 -2.43 2.27 -30.02
CA THR A 232 -3.39 1.51 -29.20
C THR A 232 -2.87 1.34 -27.77
N THR A 233 -3.79 1.15 -26.80
CA THR A 233 -3.40 0.95 -25.39
C THR A 233 -2.49 -0.26 -25.21
N THR A 234 -1.56 -0.20 -24.26
CA THR A 234 -0.60 -1.27 -23.93
C THR A 234 -1.28 -2.58 -23.52
N SER A 235 -2.50 -2.52 -22.96
CA SER A 235 -3.34 -3.68 -22.69
C SER A 235 -3.60 -4.55 -23.93
N ALA A 236 -3.57 -3.97 -25.14
CA ALA A 236 -3.71 -4.70 -26.39
C ALA A 236 -2.46 -5.51 -26.78
N LEU A 237 -1.31 -5.38 -26.10
CA LEU A 237 -0.15 -6.23 -26.39
C LEU A 237 -0.36 -7.70 -26.00
N ASN A 238 -1.36 -7.98 -25.16
CA ASN A 238 -1.75 -9.32 -24.78
C ASN A 238 -3.03 -9.71 -25.53
N GLN A 239 -2.95 -10.76 -26.35
CA GLN A 239 -3.95 -11.11 -27.35
C GLN A 239 -4.47 -12.53 -27.10
N ILE A 240 -5.75 -12.75 -27.34
CA ILE A 240 -6.38 -14.06 -27.19
C ILE A 240 -6.72 -14.63 -28.55
N VAL A 241 -6.31 -15.87 -28.79
CA VAL A 241 -6.64 -16.60 -30.03
C VAL A 241 -8.17 -16.62 -30.21
N GLY A 242 -8.65 -16.07 -31.34
CA GLY A 242 -10.07 -16.05 -31.71
C GLY A 242 -10.84 -14.77 -31.40
N SER A 243 -10.31 -13.88 -30.55
CA SER A 243 -10.91 -12.55 -30.28
C SER A 243 -9.82 -11.46 -30.15
N PRO A 244 -9.02 -11.20 -31.19
CA PRO A 244 -7.92 -10.24 -31.15
C PRO A 244 -8.41 -8.78 -31.24
N ASP A 245 -7.66 -7.87 -30.61
CA ASP A 245 -7.82 -6.43 -30.83
C ASP A 245 -6.99 -5.96 -32.05
N VAL A 246 -7.33 -4.78 -32.58
CA VAL A 246 -6.55 -4.12 -33.62
C VAL A 246 -5.38 -3.38 -32.97
N LEU A 247 -4.15 -3.69 -33.38
CA LEU A 247 -2.95 -2.99 -32.93
C LEU A 247 -2.54 -1.94 -33.96
N SER A 248 -2.34 -0.70 -33.53
CA SER A 248 -2.02 0.42 -34.42
C SER A 248 -0.62 0.96 -34.13
N PHE A 249 0.19 1.11 -35.16
CA PHE A 249 1.58 1.57 -35.08
C PHE A 249 1.83 2.73 -36.04
N VAL A 250 2.70 3.66 -35.64
CA VAL A 250 3.10 4.81 -36.46
C VAL A 250 4.61 5.01 -36.44
N LEU A 251 5.16 5.34 -37.61
CA LEU A 251 6.54 5.75 -37.80
C LEU A 251 6.66 7.27 -37.73
N ASN A 252 7.32 7.76 -36.69
CA ASN A 252 7.56 9.18 -36.47
C ASN A 252 8.98 9.57 -36.88
N ARG A 253 9.07 10.55 -37.78
CA ARG A 253 10.35 11.12 -38.23
C ARG A 253 10.87 12.06 -37.14
N LEU A 254 12.06 11.78 -36.62
CA LEU A 254 12.65 12.54 -35.50
C LEU A 254 13.52 13.71 -35.96
N ASP A 255 13.97 13.70 -37.21
CA ASP A 255 14.87 14.72 -37.75
C ASP A 255 14.35 15.23 -39.11
N ASN A 256 14.28 16.55 -39.28
CA ASN A 256 13.83 17.17 -40.53
C ASN A 256 14.91 17.22 -41.63
N VAL A 257 16.14 16.77 -41.36
CA VAL A 257 17.22 16.67 -42.36
C VAL A 257 17.45 15.27 -42.93
N CYS A 258 16.83 14.22 -42.36
CA CYS A 258 16.92 12.85 -42.87
C CYS A 258 15.99 12.63 -44.09
N ASP A 259 16.08 11.49 -44.80
CA ASP A 259 15.21 11.23 -45.96
C ASP A 259 13.70 11.26 -45.55
N PRO A 260 12.86 12.14 -46.14
CA PRO A 260 11.45 12.24 -45.78
C PRO A 260 10.57 11.11 -46.31
N ALA A 261 11.06 10.30 -47.26
CA ALA A 261 10.26 9.27 -47.95
C ALA A 261 11.03 7.95 -48.13
N PRO A 262 11.46 7.28 -47.04
CA PRO A 262 12.08 5.97 -47.13
C PRO A 262 11.07 4.93 -47.63
N ARG A 263 11.59 3.84 -48.21
CA ARG A 263 10.79 2.66 -48.50
C ARG A 263 10.48 1.93 -47.20
N ILE A 264 9.20 1.65 -46.93
CA ILE A 264 8.74 1.05 -45.66
C ILE A 264 8.19 -0.36 -45.92
N THR A 265 8.69 -1.35 -45.18
CA THR A 265 8.18 -2.72 -45.17
C THR A 265 7.94 -3.19 -43.74
N TRP A 266 6.74 -3.72 -43.48
CA TRP A 266 6.32 -4.19 -42.16
C TRP A 266 6.40 -5.72 -42.04
N TYR A 267 6.72 -6.23 -40.86
CA TYR A 267 6.80 -7.66 -40.55
C TYR A 267 6.16 -7.95 -39.19
N VAL A 268 5.67 -9.19 -39.02
CA VAL A 268 5.51 -9.81 -37.70
C VAL A 268 6.69 -10.75 -37.50
N ASN A 269 7.52 -10.49 -36.48
CA ASN A 269 8.84 -11.08 -36.33
C ASN A 269 9.62 -11.01 -37.65
N ASN A 270 9.83 -12.15 -38.30
CA ASN A 270 10.54 -12.28 -39.58
C ASN A 270 9.61 -12.47 -40.79
N THR A 271 8.29 -12.45 -40.60
CA THR A 271 7.29 -12.72 -41.64
C THR A 271 6.72 -11.42 -42.20
N PRO A 272 6.85 -11.13 -43.51
CA PRO A 272 6.34 -9.89 -44.10
C PRO A 272 4.82 -9.76 -44.01
N ILE A 273 4.33 -8.57 -43.66
CA ILE A 273 2.91 -8.21 -43.66
C ILE A 273 2.55 -7.68 -45.06
N ASN A 274 1.84 -8.49 -45.86
CA ASN A 274 1.58 -8.22 -47.28
C ASN A 274 0.18 -7.62 -47.57
N THR A 275 -0.40 -6.90 -46.62
CA THR A 275 -1.73 -6.29 -46.78
C THR A 275 -1.67 -5.10 -47.76
N VAL A 276 -2.68 -4.98 -48.63
CA VAL A 276 -2.78 -3.88 -49.60
C VAL A 276 -2.85 -2.54 -48.86
N GLY A 277 -2.01 -1.57 -49.24
CA GLY A 277 -1.99 -0.22 -48.65
C GLY A 277 -1.06 -0.03 -47.45
N VAL A 278 -0.35 -1.09 -47.00
CA VAL A 278 0.59 -1.04 -45.86
C VAL A 278 2.03 -0.73 -46.30
N LYS A 279 2.41 -1.11 -47.52
CA LYS A 279 3.75 -0.82 -48.06
C LYS A 279 3.92 0.69 -48.26
N ASP A 280 5.08 1.21 -47.86
CA ASP A 280 5.43 2.64 -47.96
C ASP A 280 4.45 3.56 -47.18
N ASN A 281 3.67 2.98 -46.25
CA ASN A 281 2.77 3.69 -45.36
C ASN A 281 3.40 3.79 -43.96
N PRO A 282 3.50 5.00 -43.37
CA PRO A 282 4.04 5.19 -42.03
C PRO A 282 3.12 4.67 -40.92
N VAL A 283 1.88 4.28 -41.23
CA VAL A 283 0.91 3.73 -40.27
C VAL A 283 0.59 2.27 -40.60
N LEU A 284 0.62 1.40 -39.59
CA LEU A 284 0.20 0.01 -39.67
C LEU A 284 -0.93 -0.26 -38.68
N ASN A 285 -2.07 -0.75 -39.18
CA ASN A 285 -3.11 -1.38 -38.36
C ASN A 285 -3.03 -2.89 -38.58
N TYR A 286 -2.72 -3.65 -37.53
CA TYR A 286 -2.48 -5.10 -37.57
C TYR A 286 -3.44 -5.84 -36.65
N VAL A 287 -4.03 -6.94 -37.15
CA VAL A 287 -4.91 -7.82 -36.36
C VAL A 287 -4.21 -9.17 -36.17
N PRO A 288 -3.78 -9.53 -34.95
CA PRO A 288 -3.06 -10.77 -34.64
C PRO A 288 -3.82 -12.09 -34.88
N GLY A 289 -5.11 -12.05 -35.24
CA GLY A 289 -6.09 -13.14 -35.11
C GLY A 289 -5.80 -14.53 -35.67
N ASN A 290 -4.77 -14.71 -36.49
CA ASN A 290 -4.35 -16.01 -37.02
C ASN A 290 -3.00 -16.49 -36.45
N LEU A 291 -2.42 -15.79 -35.47
CA LEU A 291 -1.17 -16.17 -34.83
C LEU A 291 -1.42 -17.29 -33.80
N PRO A 292 -0.61 -18.37 -33.79
CA PRO A 292 -0.63 -19.34 -32.70
C PRO A 292 -0.13 -18.70 -31.40
N SER A 293 -0.38 -19.35 -30.26
CA SER A 293 0.12 -18.84 -28.98
C SER A 293 1.64 -18.71 -28.98
N GLY A 294 2.14 -17.63 -28.38
CA GLY A 294 3.56 -17.29 -28.40
C GLY A 294 3.84 -15.79 -28.38
N LYS A 295 5.11 -15.45 -28.57
CA LYS A 295 5.64 -14.09 -28.48
C LYS A 295 5.96 -13.53 -29.88
N TYR A 296 5.49 -12.33 -30.16
CA TYR A 296 5.61 -11.68 -31.46
C TYR A 296 6.03 -10.21 -31.32
N ARG A 297 6.62 -9.63 -32.36
CA ARG A 297 6.91 -8.19 -32.47
C ARG A 297 6.53 -7.70 -33.85
N ILE A 298 6.08 -6.46 -33.94
CA ILE A 298 6.02 -5.74 -35.21
C ILE A 298 7.39 -5.19 -35.52
N VAL A 299 7.87 -5.43 -36.74
CA VAL A 299 9.14 -4.90 -37.22
C VAL A 299 8.88 -4.00 -38.42
N ALA A 300 9.31 -2.75 -38.34
CA ALA A 300 9.34 -1.81 -39.44
C ALA A 300 10.75 -1.72 -40.01
N LYS A 301 10.90 -2.04 -41.30
CA LYS A 301 12.15 -1.88 -42.05
C LYS A 301 12.03 -0.68 -42.99
N LEU A 302 12.87 0.32 -42.76
CA LEU A 302 12.98 1.53 -43.57
C LEU A 302 14.26 1.49 -44.41
N GLU A 303 14.17 1.71 -45.71
CA GLU A 303 15.31 1.63 -46.64
C GLU A 303 15.37 2.88 -47.54
N ASN A 304 16.57 3.43 -47.72
CA ASN A 304 16.86 4.42 -48.76
C ASN A 304 18.03 3.94 -49.64
N SER A 305 18.57 4.81 -50.52
CA SER A 305 19.62 4.43 -51.48
C SER A 305 20.94 3.97 -50.84
N SER A 306 21.17 4.23 -49.56
CA SER A 306 22.45 3.99 -48.87
C SER A 306 22.34 3.34 -47.49
N GLN A 307 21.15 3.25 -46.91
CA GLN A 307 20.94 2.86 -45.51
C GLN A 307 19.68 2.04 -45.28
N ILE A 308 19.69 1.29 -44.17
CA ILE A 308 18.55 0.52 -43.65
C ILE A 308 18.42 0.83 -42.15
N GLN A 309 17.21 1.17 -41.71
CA GLN A 309 16.84 1.25 -40.30
C GLN A 309 15.80 0.17 -39.99
N VAL A 310 15.99 -0.58 -38.91
CA VAL A 310 15.05 -1.59 -38.42
C VAL A 310 14.55 -1.14 -37.05
N LEU A 311 13.24 -1.10 -36.89
CA LEU A 311 12.56 -0.70 -35.65
C LEU A 311 11.64 -1.83 -35.22
N GLU A 312 11.66 -2.18 -33.95
CA GLU A 312 10.86 -3.27 -33.39
C GLU A 312 9.90 -2.71 -32.33
N SER A 313 8.68 -3.25 -32.26
CA SER A 313 7.75 -2.94 -31.20
C SER A 313 8.10 -3.67 -29.90
N SER A 314 7.42 -3.29 -28.82
CA SER A 314 7.25 -4.14 -27.64
C SER A 314 6.66 -5.50 -28.01
N GLU A 315 6.89 -6.48 -27.13
CA GLU A 315 6.42 -7.86 -27.31
C GLU A 315 4.88 -7.95 -27.26
N ILE A 316 4.31 -8.60 -28.26
CA ILE A 316 2.91 -9.01 -28.37
C ILE A 316 2.83 -10.47 -27.92
N ASN A 317 2.15 -10.74 -26.82
CA ASN A 317 1.91 -12.09 -26.34
C ASN A 317 0.54 -12.58 -26.83
N VAL A 318 0.50 -13.78 -27.42
CA VAL A 318 -0.74 -14.43 -27.87
C VAL A 318 -0.99 -15.66 -26.99
N TYR A 319 -2.17 -15.74 -26.38
CA TYR A 319 -2.58 -16.78 -25.43
C TYR A 319 -3.75 -17.60 -25.97
N TYR A 320 -3.84 -18.87 -25.57
CA TYR A 320 -5.07 -19.65 -25.75
C TYR A 320 -6.12 -19.22 -24.72
N PRO A 321 -7.42 -19.26 -25.08
CA PRO A 321 -8.49 -19.09 -24.10
C PRO A 321 -8.50 -20.24 -23.08
N LEU A 322 -8.87 -19.95 -21.82
CA LEU A 322 -9.05 -20.97 -20.77
C LEU A 322 -10.20 -21.92 -21.15
N GLU A 323 -9.90 -23.21 -21.34
CA GLU A 323 -10.90 -24.23 -21.64
C GLU A 323 -11.53 -24.79 -20.36
N ASN A 324 -12.86 -24.98 -20.37
CA ASN A 324 -13.66 -25.53 -19.27
C ASN A 324 -13.54 -24.76 -17.94
N PHE A 325 -13.42 -23.44 -17.98
CA PHE A 325 -13.45 -22.62 -16.77
C PHE A 325 -14.84 -22.68 -16.12
N ASN A 326 -14.91 -23.29 -14.93
CA ASN A 326 -16.11 -23.39 -14.11
C ASN A 326 -15.85 -22.91 -12.69
N ILE A 327 -16.92 -22.51 -12.01
CA ILE A 327 -16.97 -22.23 -10.59
C ILE A 327 -18.01 -23.15 -9.94
N ASP A 328 -17.67 -23.67 -8.77
CA ASP A 328 -18.51 -24.60 -8.03
C ASP A 328 -18.50 -24.25 -6.54
N VAL A 329 -19.64 -24.48 -5.88
CA VAL A 329 -19.79 -24.31 -4.43
C VAL A 329 -18.97 -25.38 -3.71
N TRP A 330 -18.14 -24.96 -2.76
CA TRP A 330 -17.27 -25.82 -1.97
C TRP A 330 -17.78 -26.08 -0.55
N ASN A 331 -18.76 -25.32 -0.07
CA ASN A 331 -19.44 -25.65 1.19
C ASN A 331 -20.02 -27.08 1.17
N SER A 332 -20.00 -27.77 2.31
CA SER A 332 -20.69 -29.05 2.48
C SER A 332 -22.21 -28.91 2.36
N ASP A 333 -22.74 -27.76 2.77
CA ASP A 333 -24.15 -27.41 2.67
C ASP A 333 -24.43 -26.58 1.42
N THR A 334 -25.58 -26.83 0.80
CA THR A 334 -25.97 -26.19 -0.48
C THR A 334 -27.21 -25.30 -0.34
N THR A 335 -27.71 -25.17 0.88
CA THR A 335 -28.79 -24.26 1.26
C THR A 335 -28.22 -23.15 2.09
N PHE A 336 -28.45 -21.91 1.68
CA PHE A 336 -27.87 -20.73 2.33
C PHE A 336 -28.96 -19.85 2.92
N ALA A 337 -28.61 -19.13 3.99
CA ALA A 337 -29.39 -18.03 4.52
C ALA A 337 -28.52 -16.80 4.82
N THR A 338 -29.14 -15.66 5.12
CA THR A 338 -28.44 -14.37 5.32
C THR A 338 -27.43 -14.43 6.47
N GLY A 339 -26.15 -14.23 6.19
CA GLY A 339 -25.03 -14.35 7.12
C GLY A 339 -24.16 -15.55 6.79
N ASP A 340 -24.65 -16.55 6.05
CA ASP A 340 -23.80 -17.67 5.61
C ASP A 340 -22.67 -17.21 4.71
N ILE A 341 -21.54 -17.89 4.87
CA ILE A 341 -20.35 -17.73 4.06
C ILE A 341 -20.42 -18.76 2.93
N LEU A 342 -20.53 -18.28 1.71
CA LEU A 342 -20.35 -19.07 0.51
C LEU A 342 -18.86 -19.19 0.19
N LEU A 343 -18.39 -20.42 0.07
CA LEU A 343 -17.08 -20.78 -0.45
C LEU A 343 -17.23 -21.26 -1.88
N ILE A 344 -16.55 -20.61 -2.83
CA ILE A 344 -16.51 -21.01 -4.24
C ILE A 344 -15.09 -21.34 -4.64
N GLY A 345 -14.88 -22.45 -5.35
CA GLY A 345 -13.62 -22.71 -6.06
C GLY A 345 -13.79 -22.75 -7.58
N ALA A 346 -12.71 -22.41 -8.27
CA ALA A 346 -12.60 -22.42 -9.71
C ALA A 346 -11.89 -23.67 -10.24
N THR A 347 -12.37 -24.22 -11.37
CA THR A 347 -11.73 -25.33 -12.08
C THR A 347 -11.59 -25.03 -13.57
N TYR A 348 -10.53 -25.54 -14.20
CA TYR A 348 -10.24 -25.35 -15.63
C TYR A 348 -9.35 -26.50 -16.16
N ALA A 349 -9.39 -26.78 -17.47
CA ALA A 349 -8.79 -27.98 -18.06
C ALA A 349 -7.33 -27.82 -18.53
N ASP A 350 -6.84 -26.60 -18.77
CA ASP A 350 -5.50 -26.34 -19.35
C ASP A 350 -4.59 -25.51 -18.43
N SER A 351 -3.34 -25.96 -18.25
CA SER A 351 -2.39 -25.45 -17.25
C SER A 351 -1.28 -24.54 -17.81
N VAL A 352 -1.34 -24.16 -19.09
CA VAL A 352 -0.23 -23.41 -19.71
C VAL A 352 -0.10 -22.00 -19.11
N PHE A 353 -1.21 -21.39 -18.68
CA PHE A 353 -1.23 -20.13 -17.91
C PHE A 353 -2.45 -20.11 -16.95
N PRO A 354 -2.32 -20.58 -15.70
CA PRO A 354 -3.42 -20.53 -14.74
C PRO A 354 -3.83 -19.06 -14.44
N PRO A 355 -5.11 -18.80 -14.10
CA PRO A 355 -5.54 -17.49 -13.60
C PRO A 355 -4.73 -17.12 -12.35
N GLU A 356 -4.25 -15.88 -12.30
CA GLU A 356 -3.60 -15.30 -11.12
C GLU A 356 -4.65 -14.73 -10.15
N SER A 357 -5.78 -14.29 -10.70
CA SER A 357 -6.92 -13.76 -9.97
C SER A 357 -8.22 -13.92 -10.77
N TYR A 358 -9.33 -13.60 -10.12
CA TYR A 358 -10.66 -13.62 -10.69
C TYR A 358 -11.37 -12.30 -10.42
N LYS A 359 -12.06 -11.78 -11.43
CA LYS A 359 -13.08 -10.74 -11.29
C LYS A 359 -14.44 -11.40 -11.09
N TRP A 360 -14.98 -11.31 -9.90
CA TRP A 360 -16.29 -11.82 -9.54
C TRP A 360 -17.35 -10.77 -9.83
N GLU A 361 -18.38 -11.15 -10.57
CA GLU A 361 -19.58 -10.36 -10.76
C GLU A 361 -20.72 -11.01 -10.00
N ILE A 362 -21.18 -10.32 -8.96
CA ILE A 362 -22.18 -10.82 -8.02
C ILE A 362 -23.41 -9.94 -8.17
N THR A 363 -24.54 -10.54 -8.52
CA THR A 363 -25.83 -9.85 -8.47
C THR A 363 -26.51 -10.27 -7.19
N THR A 364 -26.77 -9.30 -6.31
CA THR A 364 -27.48 -9.47 -5.05
C THR A 364 -28.98 -9.18 -5.27
N PRO A 365 -29.86 -9.44 -4.28
CA PRO A 365 -31.28 -9.08 -4.38
C PRO A 365 -31.53 -7.58 -4.56
N SER A 366 -30.68 -6.72 -3.98
CA SER A 366 -30.81 -5.25 -4.03
C SER A 366 -29.95 -4.58 -5.10
N GLY A 367 -28.92 -5.26 -5.64
CA GLY A 367 -27.94 -4.60 -6.50
C GLY A 367 -26.91 -5.52 -7.16
N ARG A 368 -25.76 -4.94 -7.50
CA ARG A 368 -24.65 -5.65 -8.14
C ARG A 368 -23.33 -5.23 -7.50
N GLU A 369 -22.51 -6.22 -7.19
CA GLU A 369 -21.19 -6.08 -6.61
C GLU A 369 -20.13 -6.65 -7.58
N ILE A 370 -18.95 -6.05 -7.55
CA ILE A 370 -17.79 -6.50 -8.32
C ILE A 370 -16.65 -6.67 -7.32
N LEU A 371 -16.14 -7.90 -7.19
CA LEU A 371 -15.02 -8.21 -6.31
C LEU A 371 -13.84 -8.77 -7.11
N PHE A 372 -12.63 -8.50 -6.66
CA PHE A 372 -11.42 -9.13 -7.19
C PHE A 372 -10.80 -10.00 -6.11
N ARG A 373 -10.44 -11.24 -6.45
CA ARG A 373 -9.81 -12.18 -5.53
C ARG A 373 -8.66 -12.90 -6.21
N ARG A 374 -7.58 -13.14 -5.47
CA ARG A 374 -6.44 -13.93 -5.94
C ARG A 374 -6.89 -15.37 -6.17
N SER A 375 -6.36 -15.98 -7.23
CA SER A 375 -6.54 -17.40 -7.48
C SER A 375 -5.71 -18.18 -6.46
N THR A 376 -6.33 -19.13 -5.77
CA THR A 376 -5.64 -20.00 -4.80
C THR A 376 -4.90 -21.16 -5.50
N GLY A 377 -5.04 -21.25 -6.82
CA GLY A 377 -4.41 -22.25 -7.68
C GLY A 377 -5.13 -23.60 -7.67
N ALA A 378 -5.02 -24.35 -8.76
CA ALA A 378 -5.78 -25.60 -9.00
C ALA A 378 -5.52 -26.77 -8.00
N MET A 379 -4.69 -26.59 -6.97
CA MET A 379 -4.22 -27.68 -6.10
C MET A 379 -4.32 -27.41 -4.58
N SER A 380 -4.92 -26.31 -4.13
CA SER A 380 -5.07 -25.99 -2.69
C SER A 380 -6.54 -26.08 -2.24
N PRO A 381 -6.87 -26.54 -1.03
CA PRO A 381 -8.26 -26.64 -0.54
C PRO A 381 -8.87 -25.28 -0.13
N ILE A 382 -8.28 -24.17 -0.56
CA ILE A 382 -8.67 -22.80 -0.17
C ILE A 382 -9.58 -22.22 -1.26
N ALA A 383 -10.72 -21.65 -0.86
CA ALA A 383 -11.70 -21.10 -1.80
C ALA A 383 -11.15 -19.91 -2.60
N ASP A 384 -11.54 -19.79 -3.87
CA ASP A 384 -11.21 -18.64 -4.74
C ASP A 384 -12.14 -17.44 -4.49
N LEU A 385 -13.29 -17.66 -3.84
CA LEU A 385 -14.15 -16.63 -3.26
C LEU A 385 -14.77 -17.11 -1.95
N GLU A 386 -14.68 -16.26 -0.95
CA GLU A 386 -15.48 -16.32 0.28
C GLU A 386 -16.45 -15.13 0.26
N TYR A 387 -17.75 -15.39 0.39
CA TYR A 387 -18.78 -14.36 0.23
C TYR A 387 -19.91 -14.51 1.26
N ILE A 388 -20.18 -13.43 2.02
CA ILE A 388 -21.24 -13.42 3.04
C ILE A 388 -22.54 -12.93 2.42
N PHE A 389 -23.61 -13.69 2.56
CA PHE A 389 -24.93 -13.24 2.08
C PHE A 389 -25.58 -12.23 3.03
N LYS A 390 -25.66 -10.95 2.66
CA LYS A 390 -26.25 -9.92 3.53
C LYS A 390 -27.79 -9.86 3.46
N GLU A 391 -28.37 -10.34 2.36
CA GLU A 391 -29.81 -10.23 2.08
C GLU A 391 -30.41 -11.56 1.64
N SER A 392 -31.68 -11.79 1.95
CA SER A 392 -32.41 -12.96 1.47
C SER A 392 -32.90 -12.71 0.05
N GLY A 393 -32.83 -13.72 -0.81
CA GLY A 393 -33.27 -13.62 -2.19
C GLY A 393 -32.39 -14.43 -3.12
N THR A 394 -32.39 -14.08 -4.40
CA THR A 394 -31.60 -14.80 -5.40
C THR A 394 -30.28 -14.08 -5.64
N TYR A 395 -29.19 -14.82 -5.57
CA TYR A 395 -27.86 -14.36 -5.96
C TYR A 395 -27.46 -15.06 -7.26
N THR A 396 -26.80 -14.31 -8.13
CA THR A 396 -26.14 -14.90 -9.30
C THR A 396 -24.70 -14.44 -9.36
N MET A 397 -23.78 -15.38 -9.55
CA MET A 397 -22.34 -15.16 -9.48
C MET A 397 -21.67 -15.76 -10.70
N LYS A 398 -20.67 -15.06 -11.23
CA LYS A 398 -19.76 -15.59 -12.24
C LYS A 398 -18.39 -14.96 -12.04
N ALA A 399 -17.34 -15.71 -12.34
CA ALA A 399 -15.99 -15.23 -12.33
C ALA A 399 -15.50 -14.99 -13.75
N MET A 400 -14.69 -13.96 -13.95
CA MET A 400 -13.87 -13.79 -15.15
C MET A 400 -12.42 -13.98 -14.75
N ALA A 401 -11.72 -14.88 -15.44
CA ALA A 401 -10.33 -15.15 -15.14
C ALA A 401 -9.45 -13.96 -15.54
N VAL A 402 -8.48 -13.66 -14.69
CA VAL A 402 -7.47 -12.63 -14.91
C VAL A 402 -6.12 -13.33 -15.05
N VAL A 403 -5.45 -13.10 -16.18
CA VAL A 403 -4.18 -13.75 -16.51
C VAL A 403 -3.17 -12.66 -16.83
N LYS A 404 -2.04 -12.64 -16.11
CA LYS A 404 -1.05 -11.55 -16.20
C LYS A 404 -1.73 -10.20 -16.01
N GLY A 405 -2.65 -10.14 -15.04
CA GLY A 405 -3.51 -9.02 -14.61
C GLY A 405 -4.37 -8.35 -15.67
N ILE A 406 -4.57 -9.00 -16.81
CA ILE A 406 -5.58 -8.57 -17.78
C ILE A 406 -6.78 -9.49 -17.68
N SER A 407 -7.97 -8.89 -17.69
CA SER A 407 -9.23 -9.64 -17.79
C SER A 407 -9.23 -10.45 -19.08
N SER A 408 -9.23 -11.78 -18.96
CA SER A 408 -9.16 -12.68 -20.11
C SER A 408 -10.40 -12.64 -21.02
N GLY A 409 -11.48 -11.97 -20.61
CA GLY A 409 -12.77 -12.04 -21.31
C GLY A 409 -13.44 -13.42 -21.24
N VAL A 410 -12.80 -14.42 -20.62
CA VAL A 410 -13.36 -15.76 -20.39
C VAL A 410 -14.08 -15.77 -19.05
N TYR A 411 -15.38 -16.05 -19.09
CA TYR A 411 -16.23 -16.18 -17.91
C TYR A 411 -16.45 -17.65 -17.57
N SER A 412 -16.61 -17.92 -16.28
CA SER A 412 -17.11 -19.18 -15.77
C SER A 412 -18.58 -19.42 -16.16
N ASN A 413 -19.11 -20.59 -15.82
CA ASN A 413 -20.56 -20.77 -15.64
C ASN A 413 -21.11 -19.73 -14.64
N THR A 414 -22.41 -19.42 -14.78
CA THR A 414 -23.14 -18.62 -13.79
C THR A 414 -23.66 -19.55 -12.71
N LEU A 415 -23.22 -19.36 -11.48
CA LEU A 415 -23.79 -19.96 -10.29
C LEU A 415 -25.02 -19.16 -9.85
N SER A 416 -26.12 -19.82 -9.55
CA SER A 416 -27.35 -19.17 -9.05
C SER A 416 -27.78 -19.84 -7.75
N LEU A 417 -27.91 -19.04 -6.69
CA LEU A 417 -28.23 -19.50 -5.35
C LEU A 417 -29.49 -18.79 -4.85
N SER A 418 -30.33 -19.52 -4.12
CA SER A 418 -31.45 -18.94 -3.38
C SER A 418 -31.08 -18.92 -1.91
N VAL A 419 -31.00 -17.71 -1.37
CA VAL A 419 -30.64 -17.44 0.02
C VAL A 419 -31.91 -17.14 0.78
N SER A 420 -32.19 -17.95 1.79
CA SER A 420 -33.31 -17.70 2.69
C SER A 420 -32.97 -16.59 3.70
N THR A 421 -33.97 -15.98 4.33
CA THR A 421 -33.68 -15.15 5.51
C THR A 421 -33.14 -16.07 6.59
N ALA A 422 -31.99 -15.74 7.13
CA ALA A 422 -31.45 -16.53 8.20
C ALA A 422 -32.34 -16.49 9.43
N SER A 423 -32.40 -17.65 10.04
CA SER A 423 -32.89 -17.83 11.39
C SER A 423 -31.69 -18.01 12.33
N TYR A 424 -30.71 -17.10 12.31
CA TYR A 424 -29.55 -17.26 13.19
C TYR A 424 -29.82 -16.76 14.60
N GLY A 425 -29.48 -17.66 15.52
CA GLY A 425 -29.35 -17.48 16.96
C GLY A 425 -30.54 -16.88 17.71
N THR A 426 -30.31 -16.77 19.01
CA THR A 426 -31.15 -16.11 19.97
C THR A 426 -30.27 -15.07 20.66
N ASP A 427 -30.78 -13.85 20.78
CA ASP A 427 -30.22 -12.83 21.65
C ASP A 427 -30.66 -13.00 23.09
N ILE A 428 -31.65 -13.84 23.34
CA ILE A 428 -32.08 -14.18 24.69
C ILE A 428 -31.14 -15.24 25.26
N PHE A 429 -30.35 -14.82 26.25
CA PHE A 429 -29.50 -15.66 27.07
C PHE A 429 -29.87 -15.51 28.56
N GLY A 430 -29.22 -16.30 29.43
CA GLY A 430 -29.42 -16.19 30.87
C GLY A 430 -30.83 -16.53 31.35
N LEU A 431 -31.63 -17.28 30.57
CA LEU A 431 -33.00 -17.63 30.95
C LEU A 431 -32.99 -18.33 32.31
N SER A 432 -33.73 -17.85 33.30
CA SER A 432 -33.88 -18.48 34.61
C SER A 432 -35.36 -18.58 35.00
N LEU A 433 -35.66 -19.46 35.95
CA LEU A 433 -36.96 -19.48 36.62
C LEU A 433 -36.74 -19.32 38.12
N GLU A 434 -37.28 -18.23 38.64
CA GLU A 434 -37.29 -17.89 40.04
C GLU A 434 -38.74 -17.80 40.54
N GLY A 435 -38.91 -17.21 41.72
CA GLY A 435 -40.21 -16.74 42.17
C GLY A 435 -40.17 -15.28 42.57
N ARG A 436 -41.31 -14.63 42.38
CA ARG A 436 -41.54 -13.30 42.90
C ARG A 436 -42.83 -13.23 43.70
N LYS A 437 -42.86 -12.31 44.64
CA LYS A 437 -44.06 -12.03 45.43
C LYS A 437 -44.82 -10.87 44.83
N VAL A 438 -46.11 -11.08 44.56
CA VAL A 438 -47.03 -10.01 44.18
C VAL A 438 -48.18 -10.00 45.19
N GLY A 439 -48.24 -8.92 45.98
CA GLY A 439 -49.15 -8.83 47.11
C GLY A 439 -48.85 -9.89 48.18
N THR A 440 -49.78 -10.85 48.35
CA THR A 440 -49.65 -11.96 49.31
C THR A 440 -49.34 -13.30 48.65
N SER A 441 -49.18 -13.32 47.32
CA SER A 441 -49.04 -14.54 46.52
C SER A 441 -47.64 -14.61 45.90
N TYR A 442 -47.19 -15.83 45.61
CA TYR A 442 -45.89 -16.10 44.99
C TYR A 442 -46.10 -16.70 43.61
N TYR A 443 -45.50 -16.09 42.59
CA TYR A 443 -45.65 -16.45 41.20
C TYR A 443 -44.32 -16.95 40.64
N PRO A 444 -44.31 -17.97 39.77
CA PRO A 444 -43.15 -18.28 38.96
C PRO A 444 -42.78 -17.06 38.11
N TYR A 445 -41.50 -16.71 38.10
CA TYR A 445 -40.99 -15.56 37.38
C TYR A 445 -39.89 -16.04 36.44
N ILE A 446 -40.08 -15.86 35.13
CA ILE A 446 -39.07 -16.15 34.12
C ILE A 446 -38.26 -14.86 33.95
N SER A 447 -36.94 -14.93 34.06
CA SER A 447 -36.05 -13.81 33.75
C SER A 447 -35.07 -14.19 32.65
N TRP A 448 -34.50 -13.20 31.99
CA TRP A 448 -33.43 -13.35 31.01
C TRP A 448 -32.46 -12.16 31.11
N ASP A 449 -31.31 -12.27 30.45
CA ASP A 449 -30.37 -11.17 30.39
C ASP A 449 -30.95 -10.00 29.60
N PRO A 450 -30.82 -8.75 30.09
CA PRO A 450 -31.34 -7.58 29.40
C PRO A 450 -30.65 -7.35 28.05
N LEU A 451 -31.36 -6.68 27.14
CA LEU A 451 -30.86 -6.31 25.82
C LEU A 451 -30.53 -4.81 25.78
N PRO A 452 -29.43 -4.39 25.11
CA PRO A 452 -29.03 -2.98 25.00
C PRO A 452 -29.91 -2.16 24.04
N TYR A 453 -31.07 -2.68 23.66
CA TYR A 453 -32.00 -2.03 22.75
C TYR A 453 -33.45 -2.34 23.12
N ASN A 454 -34.37 -1.43 22.82
CA ASN A 454 -35.79 -1.64 23.11
C ASN A 454 -36.38 -2.72 22.20
N THR A 455 -37.12 -3.64 22.81
CA THR A 455 -37.87 -4.66 22.06
C THR A 455 -39.13 -5.10 22.79
N SER A 456 -40.10 -5.59 22.03
CA SER A 456 -41.16 -6.42 22.56
C SER A 456 -40.68 -7.86 22.75
N TYR A 457 -41.18 -8.53 23.77
CA TYR A 457 -40.94 -9.93 24.06
C TYR A 457 -42.18 -10.80 23.82
N ARG A 458 -41.93 -12.05 23.43
CA ARG A 458 -42.90 -13.14 23.42
C ARG A 458 -42.36 -14.29 24.24
N VAL A 459 -43.24 -14.91 25.03
CA VAL A 459 -42.89 -16.05 25.89
C VAL A 459 -43.84 -17.19 25.59
N GLU A 460 -43.30 -18.39 25.42
CA GLU A 460 -44.08 -19.61 25.31
C GLU A 460 -43.77 -20.54 26.47
N ILE A 461 -44.82 -21.16 26.99
CA ILE A 461 -44.76 -22.14 28.06
C ILE A 461 -45.49 -23.38 27.59
N LYS A 462 -44.89 -24.55 27.76
CA LYS A 462 -45.53 -25.83 27.48
C LYS A 462 -45.48 -26.75 28.69
N LYS A 463 -46.58 -27.48 28.92
CA LYS A 463 -46.66 -28.51 29.97
C LYS A 463 -47.42 -29.74 29.50
N GLY A 464 -47.09 -30.91 30.05
CA GLY A 464 -47.66 -32.20 29.66
C GLY A 464 -46.63 -33.13 29.02
N ASN A 465 -47.10 -34.27 28.52
CA ASN A 465 -46.21 -35.28 27.91
C ASN A 465 -45.84 -34.90 26.47
N PRO A 466 -44.63 -35.24 26.01
CA PRO A 466 -44.21 -35.06 24.62
C PRO A 466 -45.25 -35.58 23.61
N GLY A 467 -45.69 -34.71 22.69
CA GLY A 467 -46.72 -35.00 21.68
C GLY A 467 -48.17 -34.76 22.14
N SER A 468 -48.37 -34.26 23.36
CA SER A 468 -49.69 -33.91 23.94
C SER A 468 -49.62 -32.66 24.83
N GLU A 469 -48.61 -31.82 24.63
CA GLU A 469 -48.38 -30.64 25.46
C GLU A 469 -49.47 -29.58 25.28
N THR A 470 -49.83 -28.94 26.38
CA THR A 470 -50.62 -27.70 26.37
C THR A 470 -49.66 -26.51 26.28
N TYR A 471 -49.92 -25.60 25.34
CA TYR A 471 -49.11 -24.40 25.11
C TYR A 471 -49.83 -23.16 25.62
N PHE A 472 -49.09 -22.28 26.26
CA PHE A 472 -49.50 -20.94 26.65
C PHE A 472 -48.53 -19.94 26.04
N SER A 473 -49.08 -18.85 25.50
CA SER A 473 -48.31 -17.78 24.89
C SER A 473 -48.61 -16.48 25.61
N TYR A 474 -47.57 -15.69 25.83
CA TYR A 474 -47.62 -14.31 26.26
C TYR A 474 -46.91 -13.45 25.21
N ASP A 475 -47.41 -12.23 25.03
CA ASP A 475 -46.90 -11.26 24.07
C ASP A 475 -47.01 -9.90 24.73
N SER A 476 -45.87 -9.26 24.97
CA SER A 476 -45.78 -7.95 25.64
C SER A 476 -46.51 -6.83 24.89
N THR A 477 -46.82 -7.01 23.60
CA THR A 477 -47.62 -6.05 22.82
C THR A 477 -49.12 -6.25 22.99
N ASN A 478 -49.55 -7.34 23.62
CA ASN A 478 -50.95 -7.61 23.91
C ASN A 478 -51.34 -6.95 25.25
N PRO A 479 -52.32 -6.03 25.28
CA PRO A 479 -52.78 -5.38 26.51
C PRO A 479 -53.27 -6.35 27.60
N ASP A 480 -53.74 -7.54 27.23
CA ASP A 480 -54.17 -8.57 28.19
C ASP A 480 -52.99 -9.27 28.90
N HIS A 481 -51.77 -9.10 28.38
CA HIS A 481 -50.54 -9.72 28.90
C HIS A 481 -49.52 -8.68 29.39
N GLU A 482 -49.74 -7.39 29.13
CA GLU A 482 -48.79 -6.31 29.45
C GLU A 482 -48.39 -6.32 30.93
N ASP A 483 -49.35 -6.48 31.83
CA ASP A 483 -49.14 -6.55 33.30
C ASP A 483 -48.31 -7.77 33.74
N ASN A 484 -48.11 -8.77 32.88
CA ASN A 484 -47.26 -9.92 33.18
C ASN A 484 -45.77 -9.62 32.94
N PHE A 485 -45.43 -8.62 32.12
CA PHE A 485 -44.05 -8.34 31.73
C PHE A 485 -43.42 -7.25 32.60
N GLU A 486 -42.16 -7.48 32.94
CA GLU A 486 -41.21 -6.46 33.37
C GLU A 486 -40.12 -6.31 32.30
N LYS A 487 -39.15 -5.39 32.49
CA LYS A 487 -38.08 -5.09 31.53
C LYS A 487 -37.45 -6.33 30.90
N ASN A 488 -37.00 -7.26 31.73
CA ASN A 488 -36.27 -8.46 31.33
C ASN A 488 -36.78 -9.71 32.06
N GLY A 489 -38.09 -9.74 32.31
CA GLY A 489 -38.73 -10.91 32.89
C GLY A 489 -40.25 -10.87 32.81
N MET A 490 -40.87 -11.95 33.23
CA MET A 490 -42.31 -12.14 33.12
C MET A 490 -42.86 -13.06 34.22
N TYR A 491 -43.98 -12.65 34.82
CA TYR A 491 -44.77 -13.47 35.73
C TYR A 491 -45.62 -14.49 34.97
N ILE A 492 -45.60 -15.74 35.43
CA ILE A 492 -46.51 -16.77 34.91
C ILE A 492 -47.80 -16.76 35.75
N ASP A 493 -48.95 -16.63 35.09
CA ASP A 493 -50.25 -16.87 35.72
C ASP A 493 -50.27 -18.25 36.38
N ILE A 494 -50.58 -18.32 37.66
CA ILE A 494 -50.50 -19.56 38.47
C ILE A 494 -51.39 -20.69 37.94
N GLU A 495 -52.45 -20.32 37.21
CA GLU A 495 -53.40 -21.22 36.54
C GLU A 495 -52.79 -21.89 35.30
N ARG A 496 -51.84 -21.21 34.65
CA ARG A 496 -51.13 -21.71 33.47
C ARG A 496 -49.94 -22.58 33.85
N ALA A 497 -49.12 -22.19 34.84
CA ALA A 497 -48.12 -23.06 35.46
C ALA A 497 -47.76 -22.59 36.89
N ASN A 498 -47.38 -23.52 37.75
CA ASN A 498 -46.97 -23.23 39.14
C ASN A 498 -45.73 -24.05 39.56
N PHE A 499 -45.13 -23.70 40.70
CA PHE A 499 -43.90 -24.32 41.18
C PHE A 499 -43.94 -25.85 41.38
N ASN A 500 -45.13 -26.45 41.53
CA ASN A 500 -45.27 -27.90 41.72
C ASN A 500 -45.35 -28.68 40.40
N GLU A 501 -45.57 -28.00 39.28
CA GLU A 501 -45.72 -28.60 37.96
C GLU A 501 -44.41 -28.52 37.18
N SER A 502 -44.06 -29.57 36.43
CA SER A 502 -42.97 -29.49 35.46
C SER A 502 -43.49 -28.85 34.17
N PHE A 503 -42.73 -27.90 33.64
CA PHE A 503 -43.03 -27.22 32.39
C PHE A 503 -41.73 -26.80 31.69
N SER A 504 -41.83 -26.42 30.42
CA SER A 504 -40.73 -25.79 29.71
C SER A 504 -41.15 -24.42 29.23
N TYR A 505 -40.19 -23.52 29.13
CA TYR A 505 -40.40 -22.15 28.67
C TYR A 505 -39.31 -21.73 27.69
N ARG A 506 -39.64 -20.77 26.84
CA ARG A 506 -38.71 -20.10 25.93
C ARG A 506 -39.17 -18.68 25.67
N VAL A 507 -38.23 -17.81 25.33
CA VAL A 507 -38.47 -16.38 25.13
C VAL A 507 -37.93 -15.97 23.77
N LYS A 508 -38.53 -14.96 23.16
CA LYS A 508 -38.10 -14.38 21.87
C LYS A 508 -38.16 -12.87 21.95
N GLY A 509 -37.07 -12.21 21.58
CA GLY A 509 -36.99 -10.77 21.32
C GLY A 509 -37.55 -10.38 19.95
N GLY A 510 -37.29 -9.14 19.55
CA GLY A 510 -37.80 -8.55 18.31
C GLY A 510 -36.89 -8.76 17.11
N ARG A 511 -35.57 -8.88 17.31
CA ARG A 511 -34.57 -8.99 16.23
C ARG A 511 -34.31 -10.44 15.79
N TYR A 512 -34.07 -11.35 16.73
CA TYR A 512 -33.57 -12.71 16.44
C TYR A 512 -34.58 -13.81 16.83
N ASN A 513 -34.17 -15.09 16.91
CA ASN A 513 -35.09 -16.22 17.10
C ASN A 513 -35.46 -16.51 18.55
N TRP A 514 -36.29 -17.53 18.72
CA TRP A 514 -36.60 -18.07 20.03
C TRP A 514 -35.35 -18.64 20.69
N SER A 515 -35.25 -18.43 21.99
CA SER A 515 -34.35 -19.21 22.83
C SER A 515 -34.65 -20.70 22.73
N GLU A 516 -33.65 -21.52 23.08
CA GLU A 516 -33.88 -22.92 23.37
C GLU A 516 -34.92 -23.10 24.48
N TRP A 517 -35.59 -24.25 24.46
CA TRP A 517 -36.54 -24.61 25.52
C TRP A 517 -35.79 -24.92 26.81
N LYS A 518 -36.01 -24.09 27.85
CA LYS A 518 -35.53 -24.39 29.20
C LYS A 518 -36.59 -25.14 29.98
N ALA A 519 -36.21 -26.26 30.60
CA ALA A 519 -37.11 -27.07 31.41
C ALA A 519 -37.02 -26.70 32.88
N TYR A 520 -38.17 -26.62 33.54
CA TYR A 520 -38.31 -26.54 34.99
C TYR A 520 -38.90 -27.84 35.52
N GLN A 521 -38.26 -28.40 36.56
CA GLN A 521 -38.76 -29.56 37.26
C GLN A 521 -39.64 -29.12 38.44
N GLY A 522 -40.92 -29.51 38.40
CA GLY A 522 -41.89 -29.23 39.45
C GLY A 522 -41.43 -29.74 40.82
N GLY A 523 -41.63 -28.93 41.85
CA GLY A 523 -41.26 -29.21 43.24
C GLY A 523 -39.82 -28.83 43.62
N THR A 524 -39.01 -28.33 42.68
CA THR A 524 -37.63 -27.87 42.97
C THR A 524 -37.65 -26.62 43.85
N ILE A 525 -38.57 -25.69 43.57
CA ILE A 525 -38.86 -24.55 44.44
C ILE A 525 -39.98 -24.94 45.41
N SER A 526 -39.65 -25.09 46.69
CA SER A 526 -40.60 -25.43 47.75
C SER A 526 -41.09 -24.21 48.52
N THR A 527 -42.18 -24.37 49.28
CA THR A 527 -42.73 -23.30 50.14
C THR A 527 -41.76 -22.81 51.22
N LEU A 528 -40.68 -23.55 51.53
CA LEU A 528 -39.62 -23.11 52.44
C LEU A 528 -38.82 -21.93 51.90
N VAL A 529 -38.79 -21.78 50.57
CA VAL A 529 -38.03 -20.74 49.87
C VAL A 529 -38.84 -19.45 49.72
N TYR A 530 -40.18 -19.51 49.77
CA TYR A 530 -41.04 -18.36 49.49
C TYR A 530 -40.73 -17.08 50.29
N PRO A 531 -40.35 -17.15 51.59
CA PRO A 531 -39.93 -15.95 52.32
C PRO A 531 -38.70 -15.22 51.73
N TYR A 532 -37.94 -15.88 50.85
CA TYR A 532 -36.76 -15.33 50.18
C TYR A 532 -37.09 -14.73 48.80
N PHE A 533 -38.34 -14.80 48.33
CA PHE A 533 -38.82 -14.10 47.12
C PHE A 533 -39.24 -12.65 47.37
N ASP A 534 -39.17 -12.19 48.62
CA ASP A 534 -39.29 -10.78 48.93
C ASP A 534 -38.08 -10.03 48.32
N GLU A 535 -38.35 -8.94 47.61
CA GLU A 535 -37.28 -8.10 47.06
C GLU A 535 -36.47 -7.48 48.20
N ILE A 536 -35.15 -7.55 48.07
CA ILE A 536 -34.18 -6.85 48.93
C ILE A 536 -33.66 -5.58 48.26
N LEU A 537 -33.69 -5.53 46.93
CA LEU A 537 -33.44 -4.36 46.10
C LEU A 537 -34.38 -4.42 44.89
N PRO A 538 -34.66 -3.30 44.20
CA PRO A 538 -35.42 -3.33 42.96
C PRO A 538 -34.82 -4.35 42.00
N GLY A 539 -35.61 -5.36 41.59
CA GLY A 539 -35.15 -6.42 40.69
C GLY A 539 -34.43 -7.61 41.34
N PHE A 540 -34.05 -7.55 42.63
CA PHE A 540 -33.30 -8.60 43.31
C PHE A 540 -34.01 -9.13 44.56
N ASN A 541 -34.01 -10.45 44.73
CA ASN A 541 -34.56 -11.13 45.91
C ASN A 541 -33.47 -11.92 46.67
N SER A 542 -33.81 -12.55 47.79
CA SER A 542 -32.86 -13.30 48.62
C SER A 542 -32.71 -14.78 48.23
N TYR A 543 -33.37 -15.25 47.18
CA TYR A 543 -33.22 -16.59 46.65
C TYR A 543 -32.32 -16.57 45.42
N ILE A 544 -31.18 -17.24 45.53
CA ILE A 544 -30.17 -17.28 44.47
C ILE A 544 -30.34 -18.57 43.67
N SER A 545 -30.92 -18.49 42.48
CA SER A 545 -31.28 -19.68 41.71
C SER A 545 -30.11 -20.27 40.91
N SER A 546 -29.11 -19.44 40.59
CA SER A 546 -27.91 -19.83 39.85
C SER A 546 -26.70 -18.97 40.26
N ILE A 547 -25.50 -19.35 39.81
CA ILE A 547 -24.29 -18.57 40.12
C ILE A 547 -24.24 -17.25 39.36
N GLU A 548 -24.85 -17.20 38.18
CA GLU A 548 -25.05 -15.99 37.37
C GLU A 548 -25.96 -15.00 38.09
N ASP A 549 -27.08 -15.48 38.66
CA ASP A 549 -27.98 -14.68 39.51
C ASP A 549 -27.25 -14.14 40.75
N PHE A 550 -26.39 -14.96 41.38
CA PHE A 550 -25.52 -14.49 42.46
C PHE A 550 -24.57 -13.38 41.99
N GLY A 551 -24.01 -13.54 40.79
CA GLY A 551 -23.16 -12.56 40.11
C GLY A 551 -23.86 -11.24 39.91
N LYS A 552 -25.08 -11.24 39.36
CA LYS A 552 -25.87 -10.03 39.17
C LYS A 552 -26.06 -9.25 40.48
N LEU A 553 -26.40 -9.97 41.57
CA LEU A 553 -26.55 -9.35 42.89
C LEU A 553 -25.22 -8.77 43.39
N LEU A 554 -24.15 -9.56 43.45
CA LEU A 554 -22.87 -9.10 44.00
C LEU A 554 -22.24 -7.99 43.16
N ASN A 555 -22.40 -8.05 41.83
CA ASN A 555 -21.91 -7.01 40.93
C ASN A 555 -22.64 -5.69 41.14
N TYR A 556 -23.96 -5.73 41.34
CA TYR A 556 -24.73 -4.53 41.69
C TYR A 556 -24.18 -3.86 42.97
N PHE A 557 -23.85 -4.63 44.00
CA PHE A 557 -23.23 -4.09 45.21
C PHE A 557 -21.81 -3.55 44.98
N ALA A 558 -21.03 -4.21 44.11
CA ALA A 558 -19.70 -3.75 43.74
C ALA A 558 -19.72 -2.37 43.05
N ILE A 559 -20.72 -2.16 42.19
CA ILE A 559 -20.88 -0.99 41.34
C ILE A 559 -21.57 0.17 42.08
N PHE A 560 -22.79 -0.04 42.62
CA PHE A 560 -23.64 1.05 43.12
C PHE A 560 -23.47 1.39 44.61
N ARG A 561 -22.80 0.53 45.37
CA ARG A 561 -22.53 0.74 46.82
C ARG A 561 -23.75 1.28 47.64
N PRO A 562 -24.94 0.64 47.54
CA PRO A 562 -26.20 1.23 48.02
C PRO A 562 -26.22 1.49 49.54
N GLU A 563 -26.78 2.63 49.95
CA GLU A 563 -26.63 3.14 51.32
C GLU A 563 -27.52 2.48 52.40
N GLU A 564 -28.75 2.06 52.08
CA GLU A 564 -29.76 1.86 53.13
C GLU A 564 -30.19 0.41 53.40
N THR A 565 -30.06 -0.54 52.47
CA THR A 565 -30.72 -1.85 52.64
C THR A 565 -29.89 -2.87 53.43
N LEU A 566 -28.65 -3.13 52.98
CA LEU A 566 -27.79 -4.20 53.53
C LEU A 566 -26.47 -3.69 54.12
N LYS A 567 -26.22 -2.37 54.06
CA LYS A 567 -24.98 -1.74 54.52
C LYS A 567 -24.92 -1.79 56.05
N THR A 568 -23.93 -2.48 56.60
CA THR A 568 -23.74 -2.65 58.07
C THR A 568 -22.45 -2.01 58.57
N GLY A 569 -21.61 -1.53 57.65
CA GLY A 569 -20.37 -0.82 57.95
C GLY A 569 -19.87 -0.08 56.71
N THR A 570 -18.68 0.50 56.82
CA THR A 570 -18.00 1.12 55.67
C THR A 570 -17.71 0.04 54.63
N ASN A 571 -18.29 0.18 53.44
CA ASN A 571 -18.21 -0.80 52.33
C ASN A 571 -18.50 -2.25 52.73
N THR A 572 -19.26 -2.47 53.81
CA THR A 572 -19.58 -3.80 54.33
C THR A 572 -21.08 -4.05 54.21
N TYR A 573 -21.43 -5.13 53.53
CA TYR A 573 -22.81 -5.51 53.26
C TYR A 573 -23.10 -6.89 53.83
N THR A 574 -24.17 -7.02 54.60
CA THR A 574 -24.56 -8.29 55.21
C THR A 574 -25.75 -8.91 54.47
N PHE A 575 -25.58 -10.15 54.05
CA PHE A 575 -26.55 -10.92 53.28
C PHE A 575 -27.12 -12.08 54.11
N ASP A 576 -28.39 -12.39 53.92
CA ASP A 576 -29.07 -13.60 54.40
C ASP A 576 -29.83 -14.21 53.22
N LEU A 577 -29.19 -15.16 52.54
CA LEU A 577 -29.62 -15.67 51.25
C LEU A 577 -29.98 -17.15 51.35
N MET A 578 -30.95 -17.57 50.55
CA MET A 578 -31.21 -18.98 50.27
C MET A 578 -30.47 -19.36 48.98
N ILE A 579 -29.39 -20.12 49.12
CA ILE A 579 -28.52 -20.54 48.02
C ILE A 579 -28.55 -22.07 47.94
N PRO A 580 -29.43 -22.67 47.11
CA PRO A 580 -29.54 -24.12 46.92
C PRO A 580 -28.37 -24.72 46.11
N ILE A 581 -27.43 -23.89 45.67
CA ILE A 581 -26.31 -24.27 44.81
C ILE A 581 -25.22 -24.97 45.63
N ILE A 582 -24.69 -26.04 45.08
CA ILE A 582 -23.53 -26.76 45.63
C ILE A 582 -22.36 -26.51 44.68
N ALA A 583 -21.27 -25.94 45.18
CA ALA A 583 -20.09 -25.57 44.39
C ALA A 583 -19.51 -26.77 43.63
N ASP A 584 -19.40 -27.93 44.27
CA ASP A 584 -18.91 -29.19 43.66
C ASP A 584 -19.77 -29.70 42.49
N ASN A 585 -21.01 -29.18 42.32
CA ASN A 585 -21.89 -29.56 41.22
C ASN A 585 -21.80 -28.59 40.03
N LEU A 586 -21.02 -27.51 40.13
CA LEU A 586 -20.79 -26.62 39.01
C LEU A 586 -19.90 -27.31 37.95
N PRO A 587 -20.03 -26.94 36.67
CA PRO A 587 -19.23 -27.54 35.61
C PRO A 587 -17.72 -27.39 35.86
N GLU A 588 -16.98 -28.49 35.68
CA GLU A 588 -15.53 -28.51 35.85
C GLU A 588 -14.85 -27.61 34.80
N GLY A 589 -13.89 -26.79 35.23
CA GLY A 589 -13.11 -25.92 34.35
C GLY A 589 -13.79 -24.61 33.93
N VAL A 590 -15.07 -24.40 34.25
CA VAL A 590 -15.82 -23.18 33.89
C VAL A 590 -15.64 -22.06 34.93
N TYR A 591 -15.53 -22.41 36.21
CA TYR A 591 -15.43 -21.47 37.32
C TYR A 591 -14.12 -21.65 38.09
N THR A 592 -13.56 -20.55 38.60
CA THR A 592 -12.27 -20.52 39.31
C THR A 592 -12.31 -19.57 40.50
N LYS A 593 -11.46 -19.79 41.50
CA LYS A 593 -11.34 -18.87 42.64
C LYS A 593 -10.54 -17.60 42.30
N GLY A 594 -9.97 -17.52 41.10
CA GLY A 594 -9.12 -16.39 40.68
C GLY A 594 -7.98 -16.15 41.67
N ALA A 595 -7.83 -14.92 42.15
CA ALA A 595 -6.83 -14.53 43.14
C ALA A 595 -7.24 -14.82 44.61
N ALA A 596 -8.42 -15.42 44.85
CA ALA A 596 -8.89 -15.70 46.20
C ALA A 596 -8.07 -16.83 46.85
N THR A 597 -7.87 -16.75 48.16
CA THR A 597 -7.17 -17.78 48.95
C THR A 597 -8.06 -18.98 49.23
N GLU A 598 -7.59 -20.01 49.94
CA GLU A 598 -8.46 -21.09 50.41
C GLU A 598 -9.25 -20.68 51.67
N PRO A 599 -10.48 -21.17 51.86
CA PRO A 599 -11.26 -20.86 53.04
C PRO A 599 -10.53 -21.35 54.31
N SER A 600 -10.43 -20.50 55.32
CA SER A 600 -9.77 -20.83 56.59
C SER A 600 -10.57 -21.77 57.50
N SER A 601 -11.62 -22.41 56.97
CA SER A 601 -12.60 -23.21 57.73
C SER A 601 -12.68 -24.63 57.19
N SER A 602 -12.93 -25.60 58.08
CA SER A 602 -13.25 -26.99 57.71
C SER A 602 -14.76 -27.26 57.64
N ASP A 603 -15.60 -26.25 57.89
CA ASP A 603 -17.06 -26.39 57.82
C ASP A 603 -17.52 -26.45 56.36
N ALA A 604 -18.25 -27.51 56.00
CA ALA A 604 -18.66 -27.75 54.61
C ALA A 604 -19.66 -26.71 54.06
N GLY A 605 -20.45 -26.07 54.92
CA GLY A 605 -21.32 -24.97 54.53
C GLY A 605 -20.52 -23.71 54.21
N ILE A 606 -19.54 -23.38 55.06
CA ILE A 606 -18.63 -22.25 54.84
C ILE A 606 -17.79 -22.45 53.58
N ILE A 607 -17.22 -23.64 53.38
CA ILE A 607 -16.40 -23.93 52.19
C ILE A 607 -17.24 -23.75 50.92
N ASN A 608 -18.45 -24.33 50.88
CA ASN A 608 -19.34 -24.21 49.73
C ASN A 608 -19.69 -22.74 49.43
N LEU A 609 -20.05 -21.96 50.46
CA LEU A 609 -20.38 -20.56 50.30
C LEU A 609 -19.16 -19.73 49.85
N TYR A 610 -17.99 -20.00 50.44
CA TYR A 610 -16.75 -19.35 50.05
C TYR A 610 -16.42 -19.59 48.59
N ASP A 611 -16.49 -20.84 48.14
CA ASP A 611 -16.20 -21.20 46.76
C ASP A 611 -17.18 -20.53 45.81
N LEU A 612 -18.48 -20.51 46.12
CA LEU A 612 -19.47 -19.80 45.32
C LEU A 612 -19.20 -18.29 45.26
N ILE A 613 -18.87 -17.64 46.38
CA ILE A 613 -18.50 -16.22 46.40
C ILE A 613 -17.24 -16.01 45.57
N ALA A 614 -16.19 -16.82 45.75
CA ALA A 614 -14.93 -16.66 45.03
C ALA A 614 -15.10 -16.84 43.51
N TYR A 615 -15.84 -17.87 43.09
CA TYR A 615 -16.21 -18.09 41.70
C TYR A 615 -16.98 -16.90 41.13
N THR A 616 -18.00 -16.44 41.85
CA THR A 616 -18.82 -15.30 41.42
C THR A 616 -18.00 -14.02 41.31
N MET A 617 -17.18 -13.71 42.31
CA MET A 617 -16.35 -12.51 42.34
C MET A 617 -15.29 -12.50 41.24
N ALA A 618 -14.73 -13.67 40.88
CA ALA A 618 -13.74 -13.78 39.82
C ALA A 618 -14.34 -13.73 38.41
N THR A 619 -15.62 -14.10 38.27
CA THR A 619 -16.27 -14.28 36.96
C THR A 619 -17.20 -13.15 36.57
N TYR A 620 -18.09 -12.71 37.47
CA TYR A 620 -19.23 -11.83 37.13
C TYR A 620 -19.21 -10.47 37.82
N VAL A 621 -18.25 -10.22 38.71
CA VAL A 621 -18.20 -8.99 39.52
C VAL A 621 -17.04 -8.12 39.06
N GLU A 622 -17.30 -6.82 38.91
CA GLU A 622 -16.25 -5.86 38.53
C GLU A 622 -15.09 -5.86 39.52
N SER A 623 -13.87 -5.71 38.97
CA SER A 623 -12.59 -5.89 39.67
C SER A 623 -12.53 -5.15 41.00
N THR A 624 -12.75 -5.89 42.09
CA THR A 624 -12.68 -5.38 43.45
C THR A 624 -11.97 -6.39 44.34
N SER A 625 -11.05 -5.90 45.17
CA SER A 625 -10.60 -6.69 46.31
C SER A 625 -11.75 -6.82 47.30
N TYR A 626 -11.91 -7.97 47.92
CA TYR A 626 -13.00 -8.22 48.86
C TYR A 626 -12.54 -9.04 50.07
N GLY A 627 -13.25 -8.86 51.18
CA GLY A 627 -13.16 -9.67 52.38
C GLY A 627 -14.51 -10.32 52.66
N VAL A 628 -14.49 -11.58 53.14
CA VAL A 628 -15.71 -12.30 53.51
C VAL A 628 -15.69 -12.62 55.00
N TYR A 629 -16.77 -12.26 55.69
CA TYR A 629 -16.99 -12.59 57.10
C TYR A 629 -18.20 -13.50 57.25
N TRP A 630 -18.02 -14.61 57.96
CA TRP A 630 -19.06 -15.62 58.12
C TRP A 630 -20.06 -15.25 59.20
N GLY A 631 -21.36 -15.34 58.88
CA GLY A 631 -22.44 -15.29 59.86
C GLY A 631 -22.59 -16.62 60.62
N THR A 632 -23.56 -16.69 61.52
CA THR A 632 -23.80 -17.89 62.36
C THR A 632 -24.58 -19.00 61.64
N ILE A 633 -25.11 -18.73 60.45
CA ILE A 633 -25.97 -19.65 59.69
C ILE A 633 -25.27 -19.97 58.36
N GLN A 634 -24.77 -21.20 58.24
CA GLN A 634 -24.10 -21.70 57.04
C GLN A 634 -24.66 -23.08 56.73
N VAL A 635 -25.42 -23.18 55.65
CA VAL A 635 -26.05 -24.44 55.24
C VAL A 635 -25.67 -24.68 53.79
N ARG A 636 -24.88 -25.74 53.57
CA ARG A 636 -24.51 -26.18 52.23
C ARG A 636 -25.77 -26.45 51.40
N GLY A 637 -25.93 -25.73 50.30
CA GLY A 637 -27.15 -25.80 49.48
C GLY A 637 -28.42 -25.32 50.20
N GLY A 638 -28.32 -24.35 51.10
CA GLY A 638 -29.44 -23.84 51.89
C GLY A 638 -29.30 -22.37 52.30
N ARG A 639 -29.79 -22.03 53.51
CA ARG A 639 -29.71 -20.66 54.06
C ARG A 639 -28.28 -20.33 54.47
N ASN A 640 -27.79 -19.19 54.02
CA ASN A 640 -26.42 -18.73 54.23
C ASN A 640 -26.40 -17.25 54.62
N GLN A 641 -25.66 -16.94 55.68
CA GLN A 641 -25.48 -15.57 56.16
C GLN A 641 -24.01 -15.17 56.09
N PHE A 642 -23.67 -14.09 55.40
CA PHE A 642 -22.28 -13.61 55.33
C PHE A 642 -22.24 -12.09 55.20
N SER A 643 -21.08 -11.50 55.47
CA SER A 643 -20.82 -10.11 55.14
C SER A 643 -19.69 -9.99 54.13
N LEU A 644 -19.92 -9.19 53.09
CA LEU A 644 -18.94 -8.85 52.07
C LEU A 644 -18.40 -7.46 52.36
N LEU A 645 -17.11 -7.36 52.59
CA LEU A 645 -16.38 -6.10 52.63
C LEU A 645 -15.75 -5.86 51.26
N LEU A 646 -16.06 -4.73 50.64
CA LEU A 646 -15.47 -4.33 49.37
C LEU A 646 -14.32 -3.35 49.65
N ASN A 647 -13.09 -3.81 49.40
CA ASN A 647 -11.88 -3.12 49.84
C ASN A 647 -11.44 -1.99 48.88
N THR A 648 -11.82 -2.07 47.60
CA THR A 648 -11.49 -1.03 46.62
C THR A 648 -12.59 0.01 46.51
N SER A 649 -12.17 1.20 46.08
CA SER A 649 -13.03 2.30 45.66
C SER A 649 -13.90 1.89 44.47
N ASP A 650 -15.08 2.52 44.34
CA ASP A 650 -15.97 2.40 43.18
C ASP A 650 -15.50 3.25 41.98
N SER A 651 -14.58 4.19 42.24
CA SER A 651 -13.96 5.10 41.27
C SER A 651 -12.43 5.05 41.38
N PRO A 652 -11.66 5.38 40.33
CA PRO A 652 -10.21 5.44 40.44
C PRO A 652 -9.76 6.50 41.44
N THR A 653 -8.66 6.23 42.16
CA THR A 653 -8.04 7.18 43.11
C THR A 653 -6.59 7.51 42.77
N SER A 654 -6.10 6.94 41.67
CA SER A 654 -4.77 7.13 41.13
C SER A 654 -4.91 7.28 39.62
N PHE A 655 -4.21 8.27 39.06
CA PHE A 655 -4.29 8.63 37.65
C PHE A 655 -2.88 8.55 37.08
N GLU A 656 -2.71 7.79 36.01
CA GLU A 656 -1.43 7.66 35.34
C GLU A 656 -1.10 8.93 34.54
N GLU A 657 0.20 9.25 34.44
CA GLU A 657 0.65 10.32 33.55
C GLU A 657 0.53 9.86 32.09
N ASP A 658 0.34 10.82 31.17
CA ASP A 658 0.40 10.56 29.73
C ASP A 658 1.71 9.84 29.41
N ILE A 659 1.62 8.61 28.92
CA ILE A 659 2.81 7.94 28.42
C ILE A 659 3.02 8.42 26.98
N PRO A 660 4.11 9.16 26.69
CA PRO A 660 4.37 9.63 25.34
C PRO A 660 4.71 8.43 24.45
N TYR A 661 3.87 8.15 23.46
CA TYR A 661 4.13 7.19 22.40
C TYR A 661 3.98 7.88 21.05
N THR A 662 4.75 7.39 20.07
CA THR A 662 4.73 7.91 18.70
C THR A 662 3.85 6.96 17.90
N GLU A 663 2.75 7.49 17.36
CA GLU A 663 1.82 6.73 16.54
C GLU A 663 2.37 6.58 15.12
N LEU A 664 2.09 5.44 14.50
CA LEU A 664 2.18 5.26 13.06
C LEU A 664 0.82 5.56 12.46
N ASP A 665 0.75 6.06 11.24
CA ASP A 665 -0.53 6.20 10.55
C ASP A 665 -1.12 4.80 10.27
N TYR A 666 -2.41 4.64 10.59
CA TYR A 666 -3.14 3.38 10.44
C TYR A 666 -4.36 3.54 9.53
N ILE A 667 -4.70 2.47 8.81
CA ILE A 667 -5.97 2.37 8.11
C ILE A 667 -7.08 2.11 9.14
N THR A 668 -8.01 3.06 9.32
CA THR A 668 -9.16 2.94 10.24
C THR A 668 -10.49 2.72 9.52
N HIS A 669 -11.37 1.88 10.06
CA HIS A 669 -12.69 1.56 9.51
C HIS A 669 -13.77 2.59 9.87
N TYR A 670 -13.38 3.83 10.14
CA TYR A 670 -14.31 4.91 10.45
C TYR A 670 -15.23 5.23 9.28
N ALA A 671 -16.40 5.76 9.60
CA ALA A 671 -17.32 6.26 8.60
C ALA A 671 -16.70 7.46 7.86
N ALA A 672 -16.68 7.39 6.52
CA ALA A 672 -16.31 8.51 5.66
C ALA A 672 -17.18 9.77 5.89
N ILE A 673 -18.46 9.56 6.25
CA ILE A 673 -19.34 10.63 6.70
C ILE A 673 -19.93 10.22 8.05
N PRO A 674 -19.33 10.67 9.15
CA PRO A 674 -19.80 10.36 10.49
C PRO A 674 -21.18 10.98 10.77
N ARG A 675 -21.90 10.44 11.76
CA ARG A 675 -23.17 11.01 12.21
C ARG A 675 -23.00 12.44 12.72
N GLY A 676 -23.97 13.30 12.43
CA GLY A 676 -24.01 14.62 13.07
C GLY A 676 -24.28 14.49 14.57
N GLU A 677 -23.68 15.35 15.40
CA GLU A 677 -23.87 15.33 16.87
C GLU A 677 -25.33 15.51 17.35
N LEU A 678 -26.21 15.97 16.45
CA LEU A 678 -27.65 16.11 16.71
C LEU A 678 -28.45 14.83 16.43
N GLU A 679 -27.83 13.79 15.87
CA GLU A 679 -28.47 12.52 15.61
C GLU A 679 -28.63 11.68 16.88
N THR A 680 -29.74 10.98 16.99
CA THR A 680 -30.05 10.12 18.15
C THR A 680 -29.29 8.82 18.07
N LEU A 681 -28.61 8.45 19.16
CA LEU A 681 -28.00 7.13 19.32
C LEU A 681 -29.08 6.11 19.74
N PRO A 682 -28.92 4.81 19.42
CA PRO A 682 -29.84 3.76 19.86
C PRO A 682 -30.13 3.78 21.37
N ILE A 683 -29.12 4.05 22.21
CA ILE A 683 -29.28 4.18 23.66
C ILE A 683 -30.22 5.33 24.10
N ASP A 684 -30.36 6.38 23.29
CA ASP A 684 -31.28 7.50 23.59
C ASP A 684 -32.75 7.07 23.49
N SER A 685 -33.01 6.00 22.76
CA SER A 685 -34.36 5.46 22.59
C SER A 685 -34.83 4.63 23.78
N MET A 686 -33.91 4.19 24.66
CA MET A 686 -34.25 3.33 25.80
C MET A 686 -35.27 4.01 26.72
N THR A 687 -36.26 3.23 27.16
CA THR A 687 -37.43 3.78 27.89
C THR A 687 -37.22 3.93 29.39
N GLU A 688 -36.38 3.08 29.98
CA GLU A 688 -36.10 3.10 31.41
C GLU A 688 -34.80 3.85 31.70
N GLU A 689 -34.89 4.90 32.52
CA GLU A 689 -33.77 5.75 32.91
C GLU A 689 -33.05 5.20 34.14
N CYS A 690 -31.72 5.34 34.17
CA CYS A 690 -30.87 4.97 35.30
C CYS A 690 -29.92 6.13 35.60
N GLU A 691 -30.03 6.71 36.80
CA GLU A 691 -29.10 7.74 37.27
C GLU A 691 -27.72 7.11 37.51
N VAL A 692 -26.66 7.72 36.98
CA VAL A 692 -25.29 7.18 37.06
C VAL A 692 -24.30 8.28 37.45
N SER A 693 -23.41 7.99 38.39
CA SER A 693 -22.36 8.89 38.88
C SER A 693 -20.95 8.42 38.52
N THR A 694 -20.71 7.10 38.48
CA THR A 694 -19.38 6.52 38.17
C THR A 694 -19.33 5.86 36.79
N SER A 695 -18.13 5.64 36.26
CA SER A 695 -17.92 4.92 34.99
C SER A 695 -18.48 3.50 35.02
N ASN A 696 -18.32 2.77 36.12
CA ASN A 696 -18.87 1.41 36.26
C ASN A 696 -20.40 1.41 36.28
N GLU A 697 -21.04 2.41 36.90
CA GLU A 697 -22.50 2.57 36.86
C GLU A 697 -22.98 2.86 35.43
N LEU A 698 -22.25 3.71 34.68
CA LEU A 698 -22.53 4.01 33.28
C LEU A 698 -22.42 2.75 32.39
N PHE A 699 -21.34 1.99 32.52
CA PHE A 699 -21.15 0.72 31.82
C PHE A 699 -22.28 -0.26 32.15
N TRP A 700 -22.62 -0.41 33.44
CA TRP A 700 -23.70 -1.30 33.87
C TRP A 700 -25.05 -0.87 33.30
N ALA A 701 -25.38 0.42 33.33
CA ALA A 701 -26.62 0.94 32.80
C ALA A 701 -26.74 0.64 31.29
N ALA A 702 -25.68 0.89 30.53
CA ALA A 702 -25.67 0.69 29.08
C ALA A 702 -25.83 -0.79 28.70
N ILE A 703 -25.01 -1.70 29.28
CA ILE A 703 -25.08 -3.13 28.94
C ILE A 703 -26.38 -3.78 29.40
N ASN A 704 -27.02 -3.24 30.45
CA ASN A 704 -28.34 -3.68 30.91
C ASN A 704 -29.50 -2.94 30.20
N GLY A 705 -29.24 -2.20 29.12
CA GLY A 705 -30.26 -1.54 28.32
C GLY A 705 -31.07 -0.49 29.08
N TYR A 706 -30.45 0.23 30.00
CA TYR A 706 -31.03 1.46 30.56
C TYR A 706 -30.56 2.66 29.75
N LYS A 707 -31.36 3.72 29.73
CA LYS A 707 -30.94 5.05 29.31
C LYS A 707 -30.13 5.68 30.45
N PRO A 708 -28.81 5.85 30.33
CA PRO A 708 -28.02 6.47 31.39
C PRO A 708 -28.39 7.93 31.55
N VAL A 709 -28.53 8.38 32.79
CA VAL A 709 -28.74 9.79 33.16
C VAL A 709 -27.57 10.19 34.06
N PRO A 710 -26.47 10.69 33.48
CA PRO A 710 -25.31 11.06 34.27
C PRO A 710 -25.60 12.21 35.24
N VAL A 711 -25.09 12.09 36.46
CA VAL A 711 -25.15 13.15 37.48
C VAL A 711 -24.17 14.28 37.10
N GLU A 712 -24.63 15.53 37.19
CA GLU A 712 -23.82 16.71 36.85
C GLU A 712 -22.52 16.77 37.68
N GLY A 713 -21.39 16.92 37.00
CA GLY A 713 -20.04 16.97 37.58
C GLY A 713 -19.45 15.61 37.95
N SER A 714 -20.09 14.50 37.57
CA SER A 714 -19.61 13.15 37.87
C SER A 714 -18.69 12.60 36.78
N SER A 715 -17.90 11.54 37.08
CA SER A 715 -17.06 10.92 36.05
C SER A 715 -17.88 10.25 34.96
N ALA A 716 -19.06 9.73 35.30
CA ALA A 716 -20.01 9.23 34.31
C ALA A 716 -20.45 10.30 33.29
N GLU A 717 -20.63 11.56 33.71
CA GLU A 717 -21.01 12.63 32.78
C GLU A 717 -19.90 12.90 31.77
N GLU A 718 -18.66 13.06 32.24
CA GLU A 718 -17.48 13.30 31.42
C GLU A 718 -17.26 12.17 30.42
N ILE A 719 -17.21 10.93 30.91
CA ILE A 719 -17.02 9.74 30.07
C ILE A 719 -18.16 9.60 29.06
N TYR A 720 -19.41 9.82 29.47
CA TYR A 720 -20.54 9.70 28.55
C TYR A 720 -20.48 10.75 27.45
N ARG A 721 -20.08 12.00 27.74
CA ARG A 721 -19.89 13.04 26.73
C ARG A 721 -18.79 12.65 25.73
N ILE A 722 -17.65 12.16 26.21
CA ILE A 722 -16.53 11.73 25.36
C ILE A 722 -16.93 10.52 24.51
N ALA A 723 -17.51 9.48 25.11
CA ALA A 723 -17.97 8.29 24.39
C ALA A 723 -19.00 8.61 23.30
N ARG A 724 -19.94 9.54 23.57
CA ARG A 724 -20.86 10.04 22.53
C ARG A 724 -20.10 10.75 21.41
N LYS A 725 -19.18 11.65 21.75
CA LYS A 725 -18.36 12.37 20.77
C LYS A 725 -17.61 11.40 19.86
N VAL A 726 -17.01 10.35 20.42
CA VAL A 726 -16.35 9.27 19.68
C VAL A 726 -17.31 8.63 18.68
N LEU A 727 -18.47 8.13 19.11
CA LEU A 727 -19.42 7.48 18.18
C LEU A 727 -19.88 8.41 17.06
N TYR A 728 -20.04 9.70 17.35
CA TYR A 728 -20.37 10.71 16.34
C TYR A 728 -19.23 11.00 15.36
N THR A 729 -17.97 10.70 15.70
CA THR A 729 -16.83 10.89 14.80
C THR A 729 -16.47 9.63 14.02
N ILE A 730 -16.76 8.44 14.54
CA ILE A 730 -16.32 7.18 13.90
C ILE A 730 -17.43 6.39 13.22
N ILE A 731 -18.72 6.67 13.47
CA ILE A 731 -19.83 5.86 12.96
C ILE A 731 -20.90 6.68 12.21
N SER A 732 -21.37 6.16 11.07
CA SER A 732 -22.56 6.64 10.35
C SER A 732 -23.82 5.82 10.68
N SER A 733 -25.02 6.40 10.51
CA SER A 733 -26.28 5.67 10.73
C SER A 733 -26.51 4.50 9.75
N GLY A 734 -25.80 4.49 8.62
CA GLY A 734 -25.93 3.49 7.55
C GLY A 734 -25.00 2.29 7.69
N MET A 735 -24.07 2.28 8.65
CA MET A 735 -23.16 1.16 8.90
C MET A 735 -23.89 -0.07 9.44
N SER A 736 -23.45 -1.26 9.00
CA SER A 736 -23.83 -2.55 9.62
C SER A 736 -23.32 -2.65 11.05
N ASP A 737 -23.90 -3.53 11.87
CA ASP A 737 -23.40 -3.78 13.23
C ASP A 737 -21.94 -4.24 13.22
N GLU A 738 -21.52 -5.00 12.21
CA GLU A 738 -20.12 -5.41 12.02
C GLU A 738 -19.20 -4.22 11.71
N GLN A 739 -19.56 -3.36 10.76
CA GLN A 739 -18.79 -2.14 10.45
C GLN A 739 -18.64 -1.23 11.68
N LYS A 740 -19.69 -1.13 12.48
CA LYS A 740 -19.65 -0.35 13.74
C LYS A 740 -18.70 -0.97 14.75
N VAL A 741 -18.74 -2.28 14.93
CA VAL A 741 -17.84 -2.98 15.84
C VAL A 741 -16.39 -2.83 15.39
N HIS A 742 -16.13 -2.91 14.09
CA HIS A 742 -14.80 -2.69 13.51
C HIS A 742 -14.31 -1.27 13.79
N ALA A 743 -15.12 -0.24 13.49
CA ALA A 743 -14.76 1.15 13.77
C ALA A 743 -14.49 1.42 15.26
N ILE A 744 -15.27 0.81 16.17
CA ILE A 744 -15.06 0.93 17.62
C ILE A 744 -13.76 0.22 18.04
N TYR A 745 -13.46 -0.94 17.47
CA TYR A 745 -12.24 -1.71 17.73
C TYR A 745 -11.00 -0.89 17.34
N ASP A 746 -11.00 -0.31 16.14
CA ASP A 746 -9.92 0.53 15.62
C ASP A 746 -9.71 1.75 16.50
N TRP A 747 -10.80 2.41 16.90
CA TRP A 747 -10.72 3.59 17.76
C TRP A 747 -10.09 3.29 19.11
N LEU A 748 -10.47 2.19 19.74
CA LEU A 748 -9.87 1.78 21.01
C LEU A 748 -8.39 1.46 20.85
N SER A 749 -8.00 0.80 19.76
CA SER A 749 -6.60 0.46 19.51
C SER A 749 -5.74 1.68 19.19
N GLU A 750 -6.28 2.63 18.43
CA GLU A 750 -5.58 3.85 18.03
C GLU A 750 -5.48 4.80 19.22
N ASN A 751 -6.53 4.98 20.00
CA ASN A 751 -6.62 6.06 20.98
C ASN A 751 -6.31 5.60 22.41
N VAL A 752 -5.98 4.33 22.65
CA VAL A 752 -5.69 3.82 24.00
C VAL A 752 -4.43 2.96 24.00
N GLY A 753 -3.36 3.44 24.64
CA GLY A 753 -2.15 2.64 24.86
C GLY A 753 -2.32 1.62 25.97
N TYR A 754 -1.71 0.44 25.84
CA TYR A 754 -1.78 -0.59 26.87
C TYR A 754 -0.78 -0.30 28.01
N ASN A 755 -1.26 -0.28 29.27
CA ASN A 755 -0.38 -0.03 30.43
C ASN A 755 0.48 -1.26 30.79
N HIS A 756 1.56 -1.47 30.04
CA HIS A 756 2.50 -2.57 30.24
C HIS A 756 3.25 -2.51 31.58
N SER A 757 3.51 -1.31 32.13
CA SER A 757 4.19 -1.18 33.42
C SER A 757 3.33 -1.74 34.56
N LEU A 758 2.02 -1.46 34.54
CA LEU A 758 1.07 -2.01 35.48
C LEU A 758 0.92 -3.53 35.30
N LEU A 759 0.86 -4.01 34.05
CA LEU A 759 0.87 -5.44 33.73
C LEU A 759 2.11 -6.13 34.31
N ASP A 760 3.31 -5.64 34.04
CA ASP A 760 4.56 -6.21 34.53
C ASP A 760 4.62 -6.23 36.07
N ALA A 761 4.12 -5.17 36.73
CA ALA A 761 4.03 -5.11 38.18
C ALA A 761 3.09 -6.19 38.74
N THR A 762 1.97 -6.46 38.08
CA THR A 762 1.04 -7.55 38.45
C THR A 762 1.66 -8.93 38.24
N GLN A 763 2.41 -9.12 37.15
CA GLN A 763 3.05 -10.40 36.80
C GLN A 763 4.28 -10.72 37.67
N GLY A 764 5.05 -9.72 38.04
CA GLY A 764 6.29 -9.87 38.81
C GLY A 764 6.09 -10.27 40.28
N GLY A 765 4.85 -10.46 40.74
CA GLY A 765 4.52 -10.73 42.13
C GLY A 765 4.80 -9.53 43.07
N GLY A 766 4.93 -8.33 42.50
CA GLY A 766 5.12 -7.07 43.21
C GLY A 766 3.80 -6.51 43.75
N THR A 767 3.90 -5.42 44.52
CA THR A 767 2.73 -4.59 44.85
C THR A 767 2.44 -3.69 43.64
N TYR A 768 1.22 -3.74 43.13
CA TYR A 768 0.73 -2.86 42.07
C TYR A 768 -0.38 -1.96 42.62
N ASP A 769 -0.65 -0.85 41.94
CA ASP A 769 -1.73 0.07 42.31
C ASP A 769 -3.07 -0.44 41.78
N SER A 770 -3.83 -1.12 42.64
CA SER A 770 -5.19 -1.60 42.30
C SER A 770 -6.24 -0.49 42.25
N THR A 771 -5.85 0.79 42.35
CA THR A 771 -6.74 1.95 42.31
C THR A 771 -6.50 2.87 41.11
N SER A 772 -5.61 2.45 40.20
CA SER A 772 -5.33 3.12 38.93
C SER A 772 -6.57 3.19 38.04
N ASP A 773 -6.75 4.35 37.41
CA ASP A 773 -7.68 4.63 36.30
C ASP A 773 -7.56 3.67 35.13
N SER A 774 -6.40 3.02 34.94
CA SER A 774 -6.19 2.00 33.90
C SER A 774 -7.15 0.80 34.00
N PHE A 775 -7.72 0.52 35.17
CA PHE A 775 -8.75 -0.53 35.36
C PHE A 775 -10.18 -0.03 35.10
N PHE A 776 -10.36 1.26 34.83
CA PHE A 776 -11.65 1.91 34.64
C PHE A 776 -11.72 2.58 33.26
N MET A 777 -12.90 3.09 32.89
CA MET A 777 -13.07 3.79 31.62
C MET A 777 -12.47 5.21 31.63
N GLU A 778 -12.17 5.76 32.81
CA GLU A 778 -11.41 7.01 32.97
C GLU A 778 -10.02 6.94 32.32
N GLY A 779 -9.35 5.77 32.37
CA GLY A 779 -8.09 5.56 31.66
C GLY A 779 -8.24 5.48 30.13
N VAL A 780 -9.46 5.23 29.63
CA VAL A 780 -9.75 5.10 28.18
C VAL A 780 -10.26 6.42 27.61
N PHE A 781 -11.34 6.98 28.17
CA PHE A 781 -11.99 8.18 27.64
C PHE A 781 -11.43 9.42 28.31
N ARG A 782 -10.47 10.06 27.64
CA ARG A 782 -9.85 11.31 28.09
C ARG A 782 -10.13 12.41 27.08
N GLY A 783 -10.31 13.64 27.56
CA GLY A 783 -10.67 14.75 26.70
C GLY A 783 -10.65 16.10 27.41
N VAL A 784 -10.72 17.16 26.62
CA VAL A 784 -10.90 18.53 27.11
C VAL A 784 -12.35 18.92 26.92
N ILE A 785 -12.99 19.35 28.02
CA ILE A 785 -14.37 19.82 28.03
C ILE A 785 -14.40 21.32 28.31
N ASP A 786 -15.09 22.09 27.45
CA ASP A 786 -15.23 23.53 27.62
C ASP A 786 -16.23 23.92 28.73
N GLU A 787 -16.32 25.21 29.05
CA GLU A 787 -17.26 25.73 30.06
C GLU A 787 -18.75 25.50 29.69
N GLN A 788 -19.05 25.13 28.45
CA GLN A 788 -20.39 24.80 27.95
C GLN A 788 -20.67 23.29 27.98
N GLY A 789 -19.67 22.47 28.35
CA GLY A 789 -19.77 21.02 28.39
C GLY A 789 -19.50 20.32 27.05
N ASN A 790 -19.02 21.03 26.02
CA ASN A 790 -18.67 20.39 24.76
C ASN A 790 -17.29 19.75 24.86
N VAL A 791 -17.15 18.55 24.29
CA VAL A 791 -15.84 17.90 24.12
C VAL A 791 -15.11 18.60 22.96
N THR A 792 -14.09 19.39 23.29
CA THR A 792 -13.32 20.15 22.30
C THR A 792 -12.12 19.39 21.77
N GLU A 793 -11.62 18.43 22.53
CA GLU A 793 -10.45 17.62 22.20
C GLU A 793 -10.62 16.23 22.84
N ILE A 794 -10.28 15.18 22.10
CA ILE A 794 -10.13 13.82 22.63
C ILE A 794 -8.63 13.61 22.84
N LEU A 795 -8.27 13.12 24.02
CA LEU A 795 -6.88 12.86 24.40
C LEU A 795 -6.64 11.35 24.42
N ARG A 796 -5.40 10.93 24.14
CA ARG A 796 -5.00 9.52 24.20
C ARG A 796 -5.21 8.95 25.62
N GLY A 797 -5.85 7.79 25.68
CA GLY A 797 -6.02 6.97 26.87
C GLY A 797 -4.81 6.10 27.18
N THR A 798 -4.72 5.63 28.42
CA THR A 798 -3.82 4.56 28.85
C THR A 798 -4.57 3.66 29.81
N ALA A 799 -4.75 2.40 29.43
CA ALA A 799 -5.55 1.46 30.21
C ALA A 799 -5.03 0.02 30.09
N VAL A 800 -5.53 -0.87 30.96
CA VAL A 800 -5.35 -2.31 30.82
C VAL A 800 -6.63 -2.96 30.33
N CYS A 801 -6.59 -4.29 30.13
CA CYS A 801 -7.70 -5.05 29.56
C CYS A 801 -9.08 -4.81 30.21
N ASP A 802 -9.14 -4.57 31.52
CA ASP A 802 -10.41 -4.29 32.22
C ASP A 802 -11.05 -2.96 31.81
N GLY A 803 -10.26 -1.88 31.69
CA GLY A 803 -10.76 -0.56 31.26
C GLY A 803 -11.19 -0.57 29.79
N ILE A 804 -10.36 -1.14 28.92
CA ILE A 804 -10.60 -1.20 27.46
C ILE A 804 -11.84 -2.05 27.15
N SER A 805 -11.99 -3.21 27.78
CA SER A 805 -13.16 -4.08 27.53
C SER A 805 -14.48 -3.46 28.00
N LYS A 806 -14.48 -2.67 29.09
CA LYS A 806 -15.65 -1.87 29.52
C LYS A 806 -15.99 -0.80 28.50
N ALA A 807 -14.98 -0.08 27.99
CA ALA A 807 -15.17 0.96 26.98
C ALA A 807 -15.76 0.40 25.68
N MET A 808 -15.25 -0.75 25.22
CA MET A 808 -15.83 -1.50 24.09
C MET A 808 -17.31 -1.79 24.32
N SER A 809 -17.65 -2.40 25.46
CA SER A 809 -19.03 -2.73 25.80
C SER A 809 -19.93 -1.50 25.92
N LEU A 810 -19.44 -0.38 26.46
CA LEU A 810 -20.18 0.88 26.53
C LEU A 810 -20.53 1.37 25.11
N LEU A 811 -19.53 1.49 24.23
CA LEU A 811 -19.70 1.97 22.86
C LEU A 811 -20.63 1.05 22.05
N LEU A 812 -20.47 -0.27 22.16
CA LEU A 812 -21.37 -1.24 21.52
C LEU A 812 -22.81 -1.15 22.04
N SER A 813 -22.99 -1.04 23.35
CA SER A 813 -24.32 -0.92 23.95
C SER A 813 -24.98 0.40 23.59
N MET A 814 -24.19 1.48 23.44
CA MET A 814 -24.69 2.77 22.96
C MET A 814 -25.27 2.70 21.54
N GLU A 815 -24.72 1.79 20.71
CA GLU A 815 -25.19 1.43 19.38
C GLU A 815 -26.29 0.35 19.38
N GLY A 816 -26.71 -0.14 20.54
CA GLY A 816 -27.71 -1.21 20.64
C GLY A 816 -27.23 -2.54 20.06
N ILE A 817 -25.93 -2.78 20.09
CA ILE A 817 -25.29 -4.03 19.67
C ILE A 817 -25.12 -4.91 20.91
N ASN A 818 -25.64 -6.13 20.83
CA ASN A 818 -25.54 -7.11 21.91
C ASN A 818 -24.09 -7.50 22.16
N ASN A 819 -23.68 -7.43 23.43
CA ASN A 819 -22.32 -7.72 23.81
C ASN A 819 -22.23 -8.24 25.26
N TYR A 820 -21.15 -8.94 25.55
CA TYR A 820 -20.73 -9.32 26.90
C TYR A 820 -19.27 -8.90 27.10
N LYS A 821 -18.95 -8.47 28.32
CA LYS A 821 -17.58 -8.43 28.83
C LYS A 821 -17.28 -9.77 29.50
N LEU A 822 -16.12 -10.35 29.17
CA LEU A 822 -15.67 -11.64 29.64
C LEU A 822 -14.40 -11.47 30.44
N THR A 823 -14.19 -12.35 31.41
CA THR A 823 -12.96 -12.44 32.19
C THR A 823 -12.42 -13.87 32.16
N GLY A 824 -11.12 -14.02 32.33
CA GLY A 824 -10.47 -15.32 32.24
C GLY A 824 -8.98 -15.27 32.51
N LEU A 825 -8.28 -16.30 32.03
CA LEU A 825 -6.82 -16.36 32.06
C LEU A 825 -6.23 -16.52 30.67
N LEU A 826 -5.05 -15.97 30.45
CA LEU A 826 -4.20 -16.34 29.33
C LEU A 826 -3.61 -17.75 29.54
N THR A 827 -3.52 -18.54 28.48
CA THR A 827 -2.86 -19.85 28.47
C THR A 827 -1.35 -19.66 28.29
N GLY A 828 -0.50 -20.34 29.10
CA GLY A 828 0.95 -20.18 29.01
C GLY A 828 1.71 -20.49 30.30
N ALA A 829 3.00 -20.11 30.33
CA ALA A 829 3.90 -20.37 31.47
C ALA A 829 3.55 -19.57 32.73
N THR A 830 2.80 -18.48 32.59
CA THR A 830 2.30 -17.66 33.69
C THR A 830 0.82 -17.39 33.45
N GLN A 831 -0.04 -17.80 34.39
CA GLN A 831 -1.48 -17.55 34.32
C GLN A 831 -1.75 -16.10 34.73
N ILE A 832 -2.23 -15.30 33.79
CA ILE A 832 -2.47 -13.86 33.97
C ILE A 832 -3.95 -13.59 33.72
N GLY A 833 -4.59 -12.84 34.64
CA GLY A 833 -5.97 -12.40 34.48
C GLY A 833 -6.13 -11.52 33.25
N HIS A 834 -7.17 -11.78 32.47
CA HIS A 834 -7.45 -11.05 31.23
C HIS A 834 -8.94 -10.76 31.09
N ALA A 835 -9.29 -9.67 30.40
CA ALA A 835 -10.65 -9.29 30.09
C ALA A 835 -10.79 -8.92 28.60
N TRP A 836 -11.88 -9.35 27.97
CA TRP A 836 -12.16 -9.13 26.55
C TRP A 836 -13.67 -9.12 26.32
N ASN A 837 -14.13 -9.05 25.06
CA ASN A 837 -15.54 -8.93 24.73
C ASN A 837 -16.04 -10.09 23.85
N LYS A 838 -17.36 -10.24 23.84
CA LYS A 838 -18.09 -11.07 22.89
C LYS A 838 -19.22 -10.24 22.34
N VAL A 839 -19.43 -10.27 21.04
CA VAL A 839 -20.39 -9.40 20.33
C VAL A 839 -21.28 -10.26 19.45
N MET A 840 -22.52 -9.83 19.28
CA MET A 840 -23.46 -10.49 18.39
C MET A 840 -23.55 -9.75 17.06
N ILE A 841 -23.20 -10.42 15.97
CA ILE A 841 -23.30 -9.94 14.59
C ILE A 841 -24.27 -10.85 13.83
N ASP A 842 -25.30 -10.27 13.21
CA ASP A 842 -26.26 -10.99 12.36
C ASP A 842 -26.84 -12.27 12.99
N GLY A 843 -27.07 -12.25 14.31
CA GLY A 843 -27.63 -13.39 15.04
C GLY A 843 -26.61 -14.40 15.55
N ARG A 844 -25.31 -14.14 15.39
CA ARG A 844 -24.22 -15.04 15.77
C ARG A 844 -23.26 -14.35 16.72
N TRP A 845 -22.71 -15.11 17.65
CA TRP A 845 -21.77 -14.58 18.63
C TRP A 845 -20.34 -14.79 18.19
N TYR A 846 -19.50 -13.79 18.40
CA TYR A 846 -18.07 -13.80 18.10
C TYR A 846 -17.29 -13.19 19.24
N VAL A 847 -16.09 -13.71 19.49
CA VAL A 847 -15.13 -13.12 20.43
C VAL A 847 -14.45 -11.92 19.76
N VAL A 848 -14.33 -10.82 20.49
CA VAL A 848 -13.62 -9.61 20.08
C VAL A 848 -12.72 -9.18 21.25
N ASP A 849 -11.42 -9.10 21.02
CA ASP A 849 -10.46 -8.66 22.04
C ASP A 849 -9.74 -7.37 21.62
N PRO A 850 -10.28 -6.20 21.99
CA PRO A 850 -9.68 -4.89 21.66
C PRO A 850 -8.38 -4.61 22.42
N THR A 851 -8.01 -5.45 23.37
CA THR A 851 -6.82 -5.25 24.22
C THR A 851 -5.56 -5.82 23.59
N TRP A 852 -5.74 -6.68 22.59
CA TRP A 852 -4.70 -7.26 21.72
C TRP A 852 -4.93 -6.81 20.27
N ALA A 853 -5.54 -5.64 20.11
CA ALA A 853 -5.77 -4.98 18.84
C ALA A 853 -4.50 -4.36 18.26
N SER A 854 -3.41 -4.31 19.04
CA SER A 854 -2.13 -3.80 18.58
C SER A 854 -1.01 -4.80 18.81
N ASP A 855 -0.18 -5.05 17.80
CA ASP A 855 1.11 -5.72 17.94
C ASP A 855 2.22 -4.69 18.22
N THR A 856 3.25 -5.06 18.99
CA THR A 856 4.40 -4.17 19.25
C THR A 856 5.58 -4.53 18.36
N VAL A 857 6.17 -3.56 17.67
CA VAL A 857 7.40 -3.73 16.89
C VAL A 857 8.51 -2.79 17.39
N GLU A 858 9.71 -3.35 17.57
CA GLU A 858 10.92 -2.55 17.76
C GLU A 858 11.38 -1.99 16.39
N ALA A 859 11.30 -0.68 16.21
CA ALA A 859 11.72 0.00 14.98
C ALA A 859 12.53 1.27 15.27
N THR A 860 13.04 1.91 14.21
CA THR A 860 13.70 3.23 14.29
C THR A 860 13.00 4.17 13.32
N TRP A 861 12.27 5.15 13.87
CA TRP A 861 11.39 6.08 13.17
C TRP A 861 11.98 7.49 13.29
N GLU A 862 12.18 8.20 12.17
CA GLU A 862 12.87 9.52 12.15
C GLU A 862 14.20 9.58 12.93
N GLY A 863 14.93 8.46 13.00
CA GLY A 863 16.19 8.36 13.75
C GLY A 863 16.03 8.15 15.25
N GLN A 864 14.82 7.89 15.74
CA GLN A 864 14.53 7.48 17.11
C GLN A 864 14.20 5.99 17.18
N SER A 865 15.05 5.21 17.84
CA SER A 865 14.75 3.81 18.14
C SER A 865 13.73 3.72 19.28
N GLY A 866 12.66 2.95 19.06
CA GLY A 866 11.54 2.83 19.98
C GLY A 866 10.73 1.54 19.75
N ILE A 867 9.77 1.30 20.63
CA ILE A 867 8.72 0.29 20.46
C ILE A 867 7.49 1.04 19.94
N TYR A 868 6.94 0.57 18.83
CA TYR A 868 5.74 1.11 18.17
C TYR A 868 4.61 0.10 18.28
N GLU A 869 3.40 0.56 18.55
CA GLU A 869 2.19 -0.26 18.46
C GLU A 869 1.70 -0.26 17.00
N MET A 870 1.06 -1.35 16.55
CA MET A 870 0.54 -1.49 15.20
C MET A 870 -0.84 -2.11 15.24
N LEU A 871 -1.84 -1.45 14.64
CA LEU A 871 -3.20 -2.00 14.55
C LEU A 871 -3.21 -3.38 13.87
N ALA A 872 -3.80 -4.36 14.55
CA ALA A 872 -3.90 -5.75 14.18
C ALA A 872 -5.31 -6.26 14.49
N HIS A 873 -6.01 -6.79 13.48
CA HIS A 873 -7.38 -7.30 13.66
C HIS A 873 -7.42 -8.79 14.05
N LYS A 874 -6.28 -9.41 14.36
CA LYS A 874 -6.15 -10.85 14.66
C LYS A 874 -7.14 -11.40 15.69
N TYR A 875 -7.63 -10.57 16.62
CA TYR A 875 -8.59 -10.95 17.65
C TYR A 875 -9.97 -10.27 17.47
N LEU A 876 -10.27 -9.80 16.27
CA LEU A 876 -11.56 -9.27 15.85
C LEU A 876 -12.40 -10.39 15.19
N PHE A 877 -13.56 -10.67 15.76
CA PHE A 877 -14.55 -11.65 15.28
C PHE A 877 -14.08 -13.12 15.19
N ILE A 878 -13.31 -13.56 16.18
CA ILE A 878 -12.85 -14.95 16.24
C ILE A 878 -13.86 -15.86 16.95
N THR A 879 -13.73 -17.16 16.72
CA THR A 879 -14.52 -18.20 17.36
C THR A 879 -14.04 -18.50 18.79
N ASP A 880 -14.85 -19.22 19.57
CA ASP A 880 -14.43 -19.69 20.90
C ASP A 880 -13.25 -20.69 20.78
N GLU A 881 -13.18 -21.48 19.71
CA GLU A 881 -12.09 -22.43 19.46
C GLU A 881 -10.76 -21.71 19.20
N GLU A 882 -10.76 -20.67 18.38
CA GLU A 882 -9.57 -19.84 18.11
C GLU A 882 -9.12 -19.10 19.38
N ALA A 883 -10.05 -18.53 20.13
CA ALA A 883 -9.76 -17.87 21.40
C ALA A 883 -9.15 -18.85 22.43
N ALA A 884 -9.64 -20.10 22.47
CA ALA A 884 -9.18 -21.14 23.40
C ALA A 884 -7.70 -21.53 23.25
N SER A 885 -7.07 -21.20 22.12
CA SER A 885 -5.63 -21.38 21.91
C SER A 885 -4.77 -20.57 22.89
N SER A 886 -5.28 -19.40 23.31
CA SER A 886 -4.55 -18.39 24.09
C SER A 886 -5.28 -17.93 25.35
N ARG A 887 -6.58 -18.25 25.50
CA ARG A 887 -7.46 -17.75 26.57
C ARG A 887 -8.33 -18.86 27.13
N ASN A 888 -8.56 -18.84 28.45
CA ASN A 888 -9.56 -19.66 29.13
C ASN A 888 -10.60 -18.73 29.76
N VAL A 889 -11.81 -18.72 29.22
CA VAL A 889 -12.93 -17.95 29.73
C VAL A 889 -13.43 -18.50 31.06
N TYR A 890 -13.85 -17.61 31.96
CA TYR A 890 -14.56 -17.96 33.18
C TYR A 890 -16.05 -17.68 33.01
N GLY A 891 -16.90 -18.58 33.49
CA GLY A 891 -18.35 -18.43 33.41
C GLY A 891 -18.98 -18.97 32.14
N VAL A 892 -20.30 -18.85 32.06
CA VAL A 892 -21.10 -19.37 30.96
C VAL A 892 -21.66 -18.19 30.17
N TYR A 893 -21.32 -18.15 28.89
CA TYR A 893 -21.76 -17.14 27.93
C TYR A 893 -22.38 -17.84 26.71
N PRO A 894 -23.07 -17.10 25.81
CA PRO A 894 -23.52 -17.67 24.55
C PRO A 894 -22.37 -18.35 23.79
N GLU A 895 -22.61 -19.48 23.13
CA GLU A 895 -21.60 -20.15 22.30
C GLU A 895 -21.33 -19.30 21.03
N SER A 896 -20.06 -19.16 20.66
CA SER A 896 -19.67 -18.51 19.41
C SER A 896 -20.06 -19.36 18.20
N GLU A 897 -20.17 -18.70 17.05
CA GLU A 897 -20.20 -19.40 15.77
C GLU A 897 -18.92 -20.25 15.60
N GLN A 898 -19.05 -21.38 14.88
CA GLN A 898 -17.93 -22.31 14.67
C GLN A 898 -16.99 -21.86 13.56
N GLU A 899 -17.45 -20.97 12.70
CA GLU A 899 -16.67 -20.38 11.62
C GLU A 899 -16.36 -18.91 11.95
N PRO A 900 -15.11 -18.44 11.77
CA PRO A 900 -14.73 -17.05 12.01
C PRO A 900 -15.45 -16.12 11.03
N TYR A 901 -15.56 -14.83 11.39
CA TYR A 901 -16.11 -13.85 10.47
C TYR A 901 -15.05 -13.45 9.41
N PRO A 902 -15.34 -13.57 8.09
CA PRO A 902 -14.36 -13.34 7.02
C PRO A 902 -13.72 -11.95 6.96
N GLY A 903 -14.29 -10.95 7.65
CA GLY A 903 -13.76 -9.58 7.76
C GLY A 903 -12.83 -9.35 8.97
N GLY A 904 -12.55 -10.37 9.78
CA GLY A 904 -11.74 -10.25 11.00
C GLY A 904 -10.22 -10.27 10.79
N PHE A 905 -9.72 -10.70 9.63
CA PHE A 905 -8.28 -10.77 9.36
C PHE A 905 -7.84 -9.72 8.36
N GLU A 906 -7.56 -8.51 8.86
CA GLU A 906 -6.80 -7.48 8.15
C GLU A 906 -5.53 -7.18 8.96
N GLU A 907 -4.36 -7.54 8.43
CA GLU A 907 -3.06 -7.10 8.99
C GLU A 907 -2.68 -5.78 8.30
N ASN A 908 -2.78 -4.65 9.00
CA ASN A 908 -2.18 -3.41 8.55
C ASN A 908 -0.65 -3.51 8.77
N ILE A 909 0.08 -3.95 7.75
CA ILE A 909 1.55 -3.98 7.79
C ILE A 909 2.09 -2.63 7.33
N SER A 910 2.66 -1.82 8.24
CA SER A 910 4.00 -1.20 8.12
C SER A 910 4.36 -0.33 9.34
N VAL A 911 5.67 -0.26 9.67
CA VAL A 911 6.26 0.42 10.86
C VAL A 911 7.13 1.63 10.45
N ASP A 912 6.91 2.15 9.24
CA ASP A 912 7.73 3.16 8.58
C ASP A 912 6.86 4.37 8.22
N PRO A 913 7.12 5.61 8.72
CA PRO A 913 6.29 6.79 8.45
C PRO A 913 6.36 7.26 7.02
N GLU A 914 7.35 6.77 6.29
CA GLU A 914 7.55 7.09 4.90
C GLU A 914 6.72 6.13 4.02
N TYR A 915 6.09 5.09 4.61
CA TYR A 915 5.40 4.00 3.93
C TYR A 915 4.40 3.27 4.81
N ASP A 916 3.23 3.84 5.04
CA ASP A 916 2.08 3.10 5.54
C ASP A 916 1.27 2.49 4.36
N SER A 917 0.08 1.94 4.64
CA SER A 917 -0.85 1.49 3.59
C SER A 917 -1.92 2.56 3.26
N LEU A 918 -1.76 3.79 3.74
CA LEU A 918 -2.69 4.92 3.64
C LEU A 918 -2.00 6.11 2.96
N ILE A 919 -2.12 6.22 1.63
CA ILE A 919 -1.49 7.30 0.91
C ILE A 919 -2.21 8.64 1.13
N ASP A 920 -1.50 9.63 1.64
CA ASP A 920 -2.02 10.95 1.98
C ASP A 920 -1.51 12.10 1.08
N SER A 921 -0.61 11.80 0.14
CA SER A 921 0.01 12.82 -0.72
C SER A 921 0.44 12.30 -2.10
N ASP A 922 0.58 13.23 -3.06
CA ASP A 922 1.10 12.93 -4.40
C ASP A 922 2.55 12.39 -4.33
N GLU A 923 3.33 12.90 -3.37
CA GLU A 923 4.69 12.48 -3.06
C GLU A 923 4.76 11.03 -2.52
N GLU A 924 3.86 10.66 -1.62
CA GLU A 924 3.82 9.32 -1.04
C GLU A 924 3.35 8.26 -2.04
N ILE A 925 2.37 8.58 -2.90
CA ILE A 925 2.02 7.75 -4.07
C ILE A 925 3.28 7.53 -4.91
N SER A 926 4.00 8.60 -5.22
CA SER A 926 5.20 8.54 -6.06
C SER A 926 6.32 7.74 -5.41
N TYR A 927 6.46 7.85 -4.09
CA TYR A 927 7.48 7.19 -3.29
C TYR A 927 7.20 5.70 -3.12
N TYR A 928 5.96 5.31 -2.79
CA TYR A 928 5.49 3.91 -2.72
C TYR A 928 5.73 3.20 -4.05
N LEU A 929 5.36 3.86 -5.14
CA LEU A 929 5.62 3.39 -6.51
C LEU A 929 7.11 3.33 -6.85
N SER A 930 7.97 4.15 -6.24
CA SER A 930 9.41 4.19 -6.53
C SER A 930 10.26 3.17 -5.76
N THR A 931 9.82 2.75 -4.56
CA THR A 931 10.60 1.91 -3.63
C THR A 931 10.10 0.48 -3.51
N TYR A 932 8.77 0.26 -3.55
CA TYR A 932 8.22 -1.08 -3.73
C TYR A 932 8.24 -1.54 -5.19
N MET A 933 8.70 -0.69 -6.11
CA MET A 933 9.38 -1.11 -7.34
C MET A 933 10.80 -1.59 -6.98
N PRO A 934 11.06 -2.90 -6.88
CA PRO A 934 12.39 -3.34 -6.53
C PRO A 934 13.33 -3.00 -7.68
N THR A 935 14.42 -2.29 -7.38
CA THR A 935 15.53 -2.09 -8.32
C THR A 935 16.15 -3.41 -8.79
N GLU A 936 15.84 -4.53 -8.11
CA GLU A 936 16.21 -5.89 -8.50
C GLU A 936 15.04 -6.88 -8.27
N LEU A 937 14.01 -6.84 -9.13
CA LEU A 937 13.07 -7.97 -9.25
C LEU A 937 13.80 -9.16 -9.92
N GLY A 938 14.24 -10.11 -9.10
CA GLY A 938 14.76 -11.39 -9.55
C GLY A 938 13.65 -12.30 -10.08
N SER A 939 13.62 -12.53 -11.38
CA SER A 939 12.95 -13.59 -12.16
C SER A 939 11.49 -14.03 -11.90
N GLU A 940 10.90 -14.03 -10.71
CA GLU A 940 9.49 -14.44 -10.50
C GLU A 940 8.93 -13.76 -9.24
N GLU A 941 7.94 -12.87 -9.40
CA GLU A 941 6.78 -12.60 -8.51
C GLU A 941 6.14 -11.24 -8.86
N ASP A 942 4.82 -11.23 -9.08
CA ASP A 942 3.98 -10.02 -9.17
C ASP A 942 3.63 -9.61 -7.73
N LEU A 943 3.91 -8.35 -7.34
CA LEU A 943 3.50 -7.79 -6.05
C LEU A 943 2.09 -7.19 -6.19
N TRP A 944 1.19 -7.60 -5.29
CA TRP A 944 -0.12 -7.00 -5.07
C TRP A 944 -0.13 -6.39 -3.67
N GLY A 945 -0.49 -5.11 -3.58
CA GLY A 945 -0.79 -4.42 -2.32
C GLY A 945 -2.19 -3.81 -2.38
N GLU A 946 -2.92 -3.90 -1.28
CA GLU A 946 -4.10 -3.06 -1.02
C GLU A 946 -3.60 -1.79 -0.36
N ILE A 947 -3.93 -0.64 -0.94
CA ILE A 947 -3.51 0.66 -0.46
C ILE A 947 -4.73 1.58 -0.45
N ARG A 948 -4.95 2.32 0.63
CA ARG A 948 -6.08 3.23 0.80
C ARG A 948 -5.59 4.68 0.62
N LEU A 949 -6.44 5.59 0.17
CA LEU A 949 -6.12 7.03 0.23
C LEU A 949 -6.66 7.67 1.51
N SER A 950 -5.93 8.63 2.07
CA SER A 950 -6.43 9.44 3.17
C SER A 950 -7.64 10.29 2.71
N GLU A 951 -8.56 10.57 3.64
CA GLU A 951 -9.72 11.43 3.33
C GLU A 951 -9.31 12.86 2.99
N GLU A 952 -8.24 13.36 3.61
CA GLU A 952 -7.72 14.70 3.34
C GLU A 952 -7.20 14.79 1.90
N TYR A 953 -6.49 13.75 1.45
CA TYR A 953 -6.01 13.66 0.08
C TYR A 953 -7.15 13.48 -0.94
N LEU A 954 -8.17 12.67 -0.61
CA LEU A 954 -9.38 12.55 -1.44
C LEU A 954 -10.16 13.87 -1.55
N THR A 955 -10.20 14.65 -0.46
CA THR A 955 -10.83 15.97 -0.43
C THR A 955 -10.03 16.97 -1.26
N ASP A 956 -8.71 16.99 -1.14
CA ASP A 956 -7.83 17.82 -1.98
C ASP A 956 -7.96 17.44 -3.47
N LEU A 957 -8.02 16.14 -3.78
CA LEU A 957 -8.30 15.65 -5.14
C LEU A 957 -9.67 16.13 -5.66
N HIS A 958 -10.70 16.12 -4.81
CA HIS A 958 -12.03 16.61 -5.16
C HIS A 958 -12.05 18.13 -5.40
N GLU A 959 -11.38 18.89 -4.56
CA GLU A 959 -11.24 20.34 -4.71
C GLU A 959 -10.50 20.68 -6.01
N ARG A 960 -9.34 20.07 -6.25
CA ARG A 960 -8.56 20.22 -7.51
C ARG A 960 -9.36 19.80 -8.75
N TYR A 961 -10.18 18.76 -8.63
CA TYR A 961 -11.10 18.36 -9.71
C TYR A 961 -12.13 19.46 -10.00
N ASN A 962 -12.79 19.99 -8.96
CA ASN A 962 -13.79 21.05 -9.09
C ASN A 962 -13.20 22.40 -9.55
N GLU A 963 -11.89 22.63 -9.41
CA GLU A 963 -11.21 23.80 -9.97
C GLU A 963 -11.09 23.75 -11.50
N THR A 964 -11.05 22.54 -12.06
CA THR A 964 -10.79 22.30 -13.49
C THR A 964 -11.99 21.73 -14.25
N HIS A 965 -13.04 21.32 -13.55
CA HIS A 965 -14.25 20.67 -14.07
C HIS A 965 -15.54 21.28 -13.48
N ASP A 966 -16.70 20.86 -13.98
CA ASP A 966 -17.99 21.27 -13.41
C ASP A 966 -18.13 20.68 -11.99
N PRO A 967 -18.46 21.49 -10.97
CA PRO A 967 -18.48 21.04 -9.58
C PRO A 967 -19.50 19.92 -9.34
N ILE A 968 -19.05 18.84 -8.71
CA ILE A 968 -19.91 17.72 -8.27
C ILE A 968 -19.83 17.54 -6.76
N PRO A 969 -20.89 17.05 -6.09
CA PRO A 969 -20.81 16.64 -4.68
C PRO A 969 -19.71 15.59 -4.45
N TYR A 970 -19.06 15.64 -3.29
CA TYR A 970 -17.97 14.72 -2.92
C TYR A 970 -18.41 13.26 -3.01
N GLU A 971 -19.66 12.95 -2.63
CA GLU A 971 -20.16 11.57 -2.74
C GLU A 971 -20.22 11.12 -4.20
N LEU A 972 -20.61 11.99 -5.13
CA LEU A 972 -20.65 11.67 -6.55
C LEU A 972 -19.25 11.59 -7.16
N PHE A 973 -18.28 12.35 -6.66
CA PHE A 973 -16.88 12.29 -7.07
C PHE A 973 -16.26 10.92 -6.81
N LEU A 974 -16.50 10.33 -5.62
CA LEU A 974 -16.03 8.98 -5.27
C LEU A 974 -16.62 7.86 -6.14
N TYR A 975 -17.79 8.08 -6.77
CA TYR A 975 -18.49 7.09 -7.59
C TYR A 975 -18.31 7.28 -9.11
N HIS A 976 -17.62 8.32 -9.58
CA HIS A 976 -17.57 8.67 -11.01
C HIS A 976 -16.32 8.16 -11.76
N GLN A 977 -16.44 7.98 -13.08
CA GLN A 977 -15.33 7.59 -13.97
C GLN A 977 -14.27 8.70 -14.16
N GLU A 978 -14.52 9.94 -13.76
CA GLU A 978 -13.57 11.06 -13.97
C GLU A 978 -12.47 11.13 -12.91
N TYR A 979 -12.72 10.62 -11.70
CA TYR A 979 -11.71 10.33 -10.68
C TYR A 979 -10.59 9.43 -11.22
N VAL A 980 -10.98 8.44 -12.04
CA VAL A 980 -10.04 7.52 -12.73
C VAL A 980 -9.13 8.29 -13.70
N ALA A 981 -9.63 9.33 -14.36
CA ALA A 981 -8.85 10.10 -15.34
C ALA A 981 -7.73 10.94 -14.69
N TYR A 982 -7.92 11.37 -13.43
CA TYR A 982 -6.91 12.13 -12.69
C TYR A 982 -5.81 11.21 -12.11
N ILE A 983 -6.20 10.05 -11.57
CA ILE A 983 -5.24 9.00 -11.15
C ILE A 983 -4.42 8.49 -12.34
N THR A 984 -5.02 8.40 -13.54
CA THR A 984 -4.30 8.10 -14.79
C THR A 984 -3.27 9.19 -15.16
N ASP A 985 -3.45 10.45 -14.74
CA ASP A 985 -2.45 11.50 -14.97
C ASP A 985 -1.23 11.34 -14.03
N ILE A 986 -1.48 10.92 -12.78
CA ILE A 986 -0.44 10.53 -11.82
C ILE A 986 0.31 9.27 -12.32
N GLU A 987 -0.41 8.28 -12.84
CA GLU A 987 0.14 7.10 -13.53
C GLU A 987 1.14 7.50 -14.63
N ASN A 988 0.77 8.47 -15.48
CA ASN A 988 1.63 8.96 -16.56
C ASN A 988 2.87 9.72 -16.06
N GLN A 989 2.77 10.44 -14.95
CA GLN A 989 3.89 11.18 -14.37
C GLN A 989 4.92 10.23 -13.73
N VAL A 990 4.46 9.25 -12.96
CA VAL A 990 5.34 8.29 -12.25
C VAL A 990 6.01 7.30 -13.22
N ILE A 991 5.29 6.79 -14.23
CA ILE A 991 5.83 5.83 -15.22
C ILE A 991 6.89 6.47 -16.14
N SER A 992 6.85 7.79 -16.34
CA SER A 992 7.79 8.51 -17.23
C SER A 992 9.27 8.34 -16.85
N GLY A 993 9.56 7.93 -15.61
CA GLY A 993 10.89 7.65 -15.08
C GLY A 993 11.43 6.22 -15.28
N TYR A 994 10.60 5.25 -15.67
CA TYR A 994 10.97 3.82 -15.66
C TYR A 994 10.80 3.15 -17.03
N THR A 995 11.90 2.74 -17.67
CA THR A 995 11.86 1.91 -18.90
C THR A 995 11.56 0.43 -18.58
N ASN A 996 10.59 -0.16 -19.27
CA ASN A 996 10.22 -1.60 -19.21
C ASN A 996 9.40 -2.04 -17.98
N LYS A 997 8.58 -1.16 -17.42
CA LYS A 997 7.64 -1.44 -16.33
C LYS A 997 6.26 -0.86 -16.65
N SER A 998 5.20 -1.49 -16.17
CA SER A 998 3.83 -0.95 -16.21
C SER A 998 3.15 -1.11 -14.86
N LEU A 999 2.19 -0.21 -14.63
CA LEU A 999 1.46 -0.04 -13.39
C LEU A 999 -0.02 -0.10 -13.74
N ASP A 1000 -0.78 -1.05 -13.18
CA ASP A 1000 -2.25 -1.00 -13.23
C ASP A 1000 -2.76 -0.61 -11.84
N ILE A 1001 -3.69 0.34 -11.79
CA ILE A 1001 -4.36 0.77 -10.57
C ILE A 1001 -5.86 0.47 -10.71
N LEU A 1002 -6.41 -0.32 -9.79
CA LEU A 1002 -7.83 -0.68 -9.70
C LEU A 1002 -8.44 -0.05 -8.45
N HIS A 1003 -9.67 0.44 -8.50
CA HIS A 1003 -10.30 1.13 -7.37
C HIS A 1003 -11.61 0.45 -6.91
N SER A 1004 -11.88 0.51 -5.60
CA SER A 1004 -13.13 0.09 -4.98
C SER A 1004 -13.47 1.04 -3.83
N GLY A 1005 -14.33 2.04 -4.08
CA GLY A 1005 -14.57 3.11 -3.11
C GLY A 1005 -13.29 3.93 -2.87
N ILE A 1006 -12.85 3.99 -1.60
CA ILE A 1006 -11.62 4.66 -1.17
C ILE A 1006 -10.36 3.78 -1.25
N TYR A 1007 -10.50 2.51 -1.65
CA TYR A 1007 -9.41 1.55 -1.76
C TYR A 1007 -8.84 1.50 -3.17
N PHE A 1008 -7.52 1.37 -3.25
CA PHE A 1008 -6.74 1.16 -4.46
C PHE A 1008 -5.99 -0.17 -4.41
N TYR A 1009 -6.04 -0.88 -5.51
CA TYR A 1009 -5.26 -2.08 -5.75
C TYR A 1009 -4.21 -1.74 -6.79
N VAL A 1010 -2.97 -1.73 -6.36
CA VAL A 1010 -1.84 -1.39 -7.22
C VAL A 1010 -1.16 -2.67 -7.67
N ARG A 1011 -1.01 -2.81 -8.99
CA ARG A 1011 -0.34 -3.93 -9.62
C ARG A 1011 0.84 -3.44 -10.43
N ILE A 1012 2.05 -3.83 -10.03
CA ILE A 1012 3.29 -3.51 -10.74
C ILE A 1012 3.75 -4.75 -11.48
N TYR A 1013 3.95 -4.64 -12.80
CA TYR A 1013 4.44 -5.75 -13.60
C TYR A 1013 5.56 -5.32 -14.54
N SER A 1014 6.48 -6.25 -14.78
CA SER A 1014 7.53 -6.04 -15.76
C SER A 1014 6.96 -6.17 -17.16
N THR A 1015 6.95 -5.09 -17.93
CA THR A 1015 6.84 -5.22 -19.39
C THR A 1015 8.22 -5.64 -19.87
N SER A 1016 8.43 -6.94 -20.08
CA SER A 1016 9.71 -7.45 -20.60
C SER A 1016 10.23 -6.58 -21.76
N PRO A 1017 11.53 -6.27 -21.85
CA PRO A 1017 12.10 -5.56 -23.01
C PRO A 1017 11.67 -6.22 -24.32
#